data_AF-A0AAN8SXJ5-F1
#
_entry.id   AF-A0AAN8SXJ5-F1
#
_cell.length_a   1.000
_cell.length_b   1.000
_cell.length_c   1.000
_cell.angle_alpha   90.00
_cell.angle_beta   90.00
_cell.angle_gamma   90.00
#
_symmetry.space_group_name_H-M   'P 1'
#
loop_
_entity.id
_entity.type
_entity.pdbx_description
1 polymer ?
#
loop_
_entity_poly.entity_id
_entity_poly.type
_entity_poly.pdbx_seq_one_letter_code
_entity_poly.pdbx_strand_id
1 'polypeptide(L)'
;MKEIRDGAQSNRTPLVLDVDDFKGDFSFDDLFGNVVTEVLPSFLEKEVDSLEGHGNIDGISNGHMRAPSMSNAGKLLSSPLFPEVDAFLSLFKNSSSQLVEQKRQVDAKLSNLTKEVSVQDLKHRKTLAELEKGVDGLFGSFARLDSRISSVGHTAAKIGDHLQSADTQRESASQTIELIKYLMEFNRSAGDLTQLSPLFIDDNRVAEAASIAQKLSNAHYHSLDILRTFPSDLSLPTKRSFADEDIGRQKTTVSSAVGNATSNKGLEVAITNLQEYCNALENRLLARFDTATQKRDLSTMGEYGKILSQFNRGTSAMQHYVGLRPMFDVEVMNADAKLVLGDEGAQPSPSNVSHGLSSMFKEIADTVRKEAATIAAVFPSPKDVMSILVQRVLEDRVPKLLEKLLLKPSLVNPPPMAEGGLVLYLRLLAVAYEKTHEFDKELRSVGCGDLDVEGLTESLFLPHKDIYIECEQASLKQLYKAKMDELRSECQLSSSESSGTIGRSKGASIVLSNPEISVTVVTEFVRWNEEAISRCSLFSLQPAALAASIKPVFTCLLDQVSQYIIGGLERSREGLTEAAALREKHLLGTSVSRRVAAAAASAAENAAAAGESSFKSFMASVQRCGSSVAILQQYFVNSISRRLLPVDGAHAASSEEMATAMSRAESVACKGLQQCIETVIAEVERLLSTEQKATDYRSPDDGIIPDHRPTSACACAVAYLSRVLESAFTGLEGLNKQAFLTELGNRLHKGLLNHWQKFTFNPSGGLRLKRDITEYGEFVRSFNAPPVDEKFEQLGIIANVFIVAPESLGPLFEGTPSIKKDAQRLIVLMLRISCNGAQKHLFSCLYSTVAAAAAAAPSNVLMEFLVNSLDFSTKEAISTRDKLTRLRYRHYDPHLLLHLLDEMGMNKSQIKTLVSSSPQLLFCRVDENLKPKIKILQQLGLSGSQLATFLTKSSFLRRGLHTVIEPNIVYLRDLLPIHDHLPISLIKEPWLLSCNLPKVMPPNISLLQNFGFSKADIFKAFYRHPRLLLNSPEWIEKAVHRLQKDFHMPLSSGMFLHGVHVLLSLDDSKLERKLHIYRSFGWSDSDICLMVQKLPYCLASSETKIRTTLKFFMNELGYEPNYLASRALLLKLSLEKRIMPRNEILKFLKENQLVKRWPSLYSAVSYSELDFQKKYVLPFREKMPEMYDLYMKSIS
;
A
#
# COMPACT_ATOMS: atom_id res chain seq x y z
N MET A 1 -1.77 -69.37 -2.28
CA MET A 1 -2.43 -70.68 -2.27
C MET A 1 -3.89 -70.45 -1.85
N LYS A 2 -4.85 -70.80 -2.73
CA LYS A 2 -6.33 -70.87 -2.55
C LYS A 2 -7.16 -69.60 -2.26
N GLU A 3 -7.53 -68.90 -3.33
CA GLU A 3 -8.87 -68.88 -3.98
C GLU A 3 -10.20 -68.97 -3.18
N ILE A 4 -11.16 -68.14 -3.64
CA ILE A 4 -12.65 -68.26 -3.70
C ILE A 4 -13.50 -67.28 -2.84
N ARG A 5 -13.94 -66.19 -3.52
CA ARG A 5 -15.34 -65.76 -3.82
C ARG A 5 -16.47 -66.09 -2.82
N ASP A 6 -17.16 -65.03 -2.38
CA ASP A 6 -18.62 -64.83 -2.22
C ASP A 6 -18.79 -63.50 -1.45
N GLY A 7 -19.72 -62.57 -1.66
CA GLY A 7 -20.88 -62.37 -2.51
C GLY A 7 -21.43 -61.00 -2.11
N ALA A 8 -22.00 -60.25 -3.05
CA ALA A 8 -22.47 -58.89 -2.87
C ALA A 8 -23.56 -58.75 -1.78
N GLN A 9 -23.35 -57.83 -0.83
CA GLN A 9 -24.44 -57.15 -0.12
C GLN A 9 -24.01 -55.71 0.22
N SER A 10 -24.73 -54.76 -0.39
CA SER A 10 -24.63 -53.33 -0.13
C SER A 10 -25.07 -53.02 1.31
N ASN A 11 -24.13 -52.77 2.20
CA ASN A 11 -24.39 -52.06 3.44
C ASN A 11 -23.68 -50.70 3.38
N ARG A 12 -24.47 -49.66 3.09
CA ARG A 12 -24.08 -48.26 3.25
C ARG A 12 -23.74 -48.03 4.72
N THR A 13 -22.45 -47.95 5.05
CA THR A 13 -21.99 -47.43 6.34
C THR A 13 -22.11 -45.90 6.32
N PRO A 14 -22.70 -45.25 7.35
CA PRO A 14 -22.67 -43.81 7.46
C PRO A 14 -21.23 -43.35 7.71
N LEU A 15 -20.79 -42.28 7.05
CA LEU A 15 -19.50 -41.62 7.27
C LEU A 15 -19.37 -41.29 8.77
N VAL A 16 -18.49 -41.97 9.51
CA VAL A 16 -18.18 -41.67 10.91
C VAL A 16 -16.89 -40.87 10.90
N LEU A 17 -16.97 -39.58 11.22
CA LEU A 17 -15.80 -38.72 11.37
C LEU A 17 -15.24 -38.91 12.78
N ASP A 18 -13.95 -39.27 12.92
CA ASP A 18 -13.27 -39.35 14.21
C ASP A 18 -12.56 -38.03 14.52
N VAL A 19 -12.37 -37.72 15.81
CA VAL A 19 -11.64 -36.53 16.27
C VAL A 19 -10.18 -36.54 15.80
N ASP A 20 -9.62 -37.73 15.56
CA ASP A 20 -8.26 -37.88 15.03
C ASP A 20 -8.13 -37.48 13.55
N ASP A 21 -9.23 -37.43 12.79
CA ASP A 21 -9.23 -36.97 11.38
C ASP A 21 -8.99 -35.44 11.26
N PHE A 22 -9.09 -34.71 12.38
CA PHE A 22 -8.88 -33.27 12.47
C PHE A 22 -7.49 -32.88 13.01
N LYS A 23 -6.56 -33.84 13.12
CA LYS A 23 -5.15 -33.56 13.44
C LYS A 23 -4.37 -33.25 12.15
N GLY A 24 -4.11 -31.97 11.88
CA GLY A 24 -3.33 -31.49 10.73
C GLY A 24 -4.11 -30.51 9.86
N ASP A 25 -3.64 -30.28 8.63
CA ASP A 25 -4.27 -29.40 7.63
C ASP A 25 -5.54 -30.04 7.04
N PHE A 26 -6.65 -29.96 7.78
CA PHE A 26 -7.94 -30.43 7.31
C PHE A 26 -8.49 -29.53 6.19
N SER A 27 -8.73 -30.10 5.01
CA SER A 27 -9.32 -29.42 3.85
C SER A 27 -10.81 -29.76 3.71
N PHE A 28 -11.66 -28.73 3.72
CA PHE A 28 -13.10 -28.87 3.46
C PHE A 28 -13.39 -29.38 2.05
N ASP A 29 -12.51 -29.07 1.10
CA ASP A 29 -12.66 -29.45 -0.31
C ASP A 29 -12.40 -30.95 -0.52
N ASP A 30 -11.48 -31.54 0.26
CA ASP A 30 -11.18 -32.98 0.19
C ASP A 30 -12.30 -33.83 0.80
N LEU A 31 -12.88 -33.38 1.93
CA LEU A 31 -14.05 -34.03 2.53
C LEU A 31 -15.26 -33.93 1.60
N PHE A 32 -15.49 -32.76 0.99
CA PHE A 32 -16.58 -32.55 0.05
C PHE A 32 -16.39 -33.39 -1.23
N GLY A 33 -15.16 -33.46 -1.73
CA GLY A 33 -14.77 -34.33 -2.83
C GLY A 33 -15.10 -35.80 -2.54
N ASN A 34 -14.70 -36.33 -1.39
CA ASN A 34 -14.96 -37.72 -1.01
C ASN A 34 -16.47 -38.03 -0.87
N VAL A 35 -17.25 -37.12 -0.26
CA VAL A 35 -18.70 -37.27 -0.10
C VAL A 35 -19.45 -37.21 -1.44
N VAL A 36 -18.97 -36.41 -2.39
CA VAL A 36 -19.54 -36.35 -3.75
C VAL A 36 -19.15 -37.58 -4.57
N THR A 37 -17.92 -38.07 -4.43
CA THR A 37 -17.38 -39.21 -5.19
C THR A 37 -18.02 -40.53 -4.77
N GLU A 38 -18.36 -40.72 -3.49
CA GLU A 38 -19.09 -41.92 -3.02
C GLU A 38 -20.55 -41.98 -3.50
N VAL A 39 -21.19 -40.84 -3.80
CA VAL A 39 -22.62 -40.77 -4.17
C VAL A 39 -22.84 -40.74 -5.69
N LEU A 40 -21.86 -40.29 -6.48
CA LEU A 40 -21.97 -40.19 -7.95
C LEU A 40 -20.87 -40.97 -8.71
N PRO A 41 -20.84 -42.31 -8.69
CA PRO A 41 -19.88 -43.09 -9.48
C PRO A 41 -20.17 -43.06 -11.00
N SER A 42 -21.40 -42.76 -11.42
CA SER A 42 -21.87 -43.03 -12.78
C SER A 42 -21.58 -41.96 -13.84
N PHE A 43 -20.81 -40.91 -13.52
CA PHE A 43 -20.49 -39.82 -14.46
C PHE A 43 -18.99 -39.65 -14.77
N LEU A 44 -18.12 -40.55 -14.30
CA LEU A 44 -16.66 -40.49 -14.52
C LEU A 44 -16.10 -41.56 -15.48
N GLU A 45 -16.95 -42.22 -16.27
CA GLU A 45 -16.49 -43.08 -17.37
C GLU A 45 -17.21 -42.72 -18.68
N LYS A 46 -16.66 -41.74 -19.41
CA LYS A 46 -16.55 -41.69 -20.88
C LYS A 46 -16.03 -40.32 -21.29
N GLU A 47 -14.72 -40.22 -21.54
CA GLU A 47 -14.14 -39.44 -22.64
C GLU A 47 -12.62 -39.62 -22.67
N VAL A 48 -12.15 -40.78 -23.15
CA VAL A 48 -10.84 -40.92 -23.81
C VAL A 48 -10.96 -42.01 -24.89
N ASP A 49 -10.38 -41.73 -26.05
CA ASP A 49 -10.14 -42.57 -27.24
C ASP A 49 -11.29 -42.79 -28.25
N SER A 50 -11.21 -42.13 -29.42
CA SER A 50 -10.52 -42.71 -30.61
C SER A 50 -10.69 -41.89 -31.90
N LEU A 51 -9.69 -42.10 -32.77
CA LEU A 51 -9.38 -41.52 -34.09
C LEU A 51 -10.44 -41.69 -35.20
N GLU A 52 -10.26 -40.86 -36.24
CA GLU A 52 -10.42 -41.10 -37.69
C GLU A 52 -11.40 -42.18 -38.20
N GLY A 53 -12.25 -41.80 -39.16
CA GLY A 53 -12.79 -42.77 -40.12
C GLY A 53 -14.17 -42.44 -40.68
N HIS A 54 -14.24 -42.37 -42.01
CA HIS A 54 -15.44 -42.15 -42.82
C HIS A 54 -16.59 -43.15 -42.61
N GLY A 55 -17.81 -42.69 -42.92
CA GLY A 55 -18.72 -43.47 -43.78
C GLY A 55 -20.08 -43.87 -43.21
N ASN A 56 -21.12 -43.21 -43.75
CA ASN A 56 -22.46 -43.71 -44.11
C ASN A 56 -23.51 -44.18 -43.06
N ILE A 57 -24.59 -43.38 -42.99
CA ILE A 57 -25.99 -43.69 -43.42
C ILE A 57 -26.61 -45.00 -42.93
N ASP A 58 -27.63 -44.97 -42.04
CA ASP A 58 -29.09 -44.93 -42.37
C ASP A 58 -29.99 -45.26 -41.13
N GLY A 59 -31.26 -44.79 -41.13
CA GLY A 59 -32.36 -45.62 -40.56
C GLY A 59 -33.25 -45.13 -39.38
N ILE A 60 -34.04 -44.07 -39.64
CA ILE A 60 -35.41 -43.69 -39.18
C ILE A 60 -36.29 -44.74 -38.40
N SER A 61 -37.06 -44.35 -37.35
CA SER A 61 -38.56 -44.29 -37.33
C SER A 61 -39.31 -44.35 -35.96
N ASN A 62 -40.12 -43.30 -35.70
CA ASN A 62 -41.47 -43.15 -35.08
C ASN A 62 -42.19 -44.21 -34.19
N GLY A 63 -42.81 -43.72 -33.08
CA GLY A 63 -44.28 -43.49 -33.01
C GLY A 63 -45.22 -44.35 -32.12
N HIS A 64 -46.01 -43.66 -31.27
CA HIS A 64 -47.41 -43.90 -30.81
C HIS A 64 -47.81 -44.50 -29.42
N MET A 65 -48.51 -43.62 -28.66
CA MET A 65 -49.57 -43.70 -27.61
C MET A 65 -50.34 -45.02 -27.33
N ARG A 66 -50.69 -45.29 -26.05
CA ARG A 66 -52.08 -45.27 -25.44
C ARG A 66 -52.12 -45.90 -24.01
N ALA A 67 -52.87 -45.29 -23.08
CA ALA A 67 -53.09 -45.63 -21.66
C ALA A 67 -54.10 -46.79 -21.40
N PRO A 68 -54.32 -47.27 -20.14
CA PRO A 68 -55.46 -46.74 -19.32
C PRO A 68 -55.39 -46.81 -17.76
N SER A 69 -56.12 -45.86 -17.11
CA SER A 69 -57.02 -45.91 -15.90
C SER A 69 -56.61 -46.50 -14.54
N MET A 70 -57.08 -46.12 -13.34
CA MET A 70 -57.80 -44.99 -12.69
C MET A 70 -58.00 -45.39 -11.20
N SER A 71 -57.60 -44.57 -10.21
CA SER A 71 -58.33 -44.33 -8.93
C SER A 71 -57.68 -43.21 -8.10
N ASN A 72 -58.41 -42.09 -7.99
CA ASN A 72 -58.20 -40.87 -7.19
C ASN A 72 -58.28 -41.13 -5.66
N ALA A 73 -57.89 -40.26 -4.73
CA ALA A 73 -57.11 -39.03 -4.69
C ALA A 73 -56.92 -38.66 -3.21
N GLY A 74 -55.72 -38.19 -2.85
CA GLY A 74 -55.43 -37.57 -1.57
C GLY A 74 -54.02 -37.01 -1.56
N LYS A 75 -53.91 -35.68 -1.78
CA LYS A 75 -52.73 -34.81 -1.81
C LYS A 75 -51.95 -34.74 -3.14
N LEU A 76 -52.00 -33.56 -3.75
CA LEU A 76 -51.33 -33.17 -4.99
C LEU A 76 -50.18 -32.22 -4.64
N LEU A 77 -49.06 -32.39 -5.37
CA LEU A 77 -47.81 -31.60 -5.39
C LEU A 77 -46.90 -31.89 -4.18
N SER A 78 -45.71 -32.50 -4.29
CA SER A 78 -44.69 -32.52 -5.34
C SER A 78 -43.73 -33.70 -5.11
N SER A 79 -43.56 -34.60 -6.07
CA SER A 79 -42.43 -35.54 -6.07
C SER A 79 -41.16 -34.79 -6.56
N PRO A 80 -40.01 -34.86 -5.86
CA PRO A 80 -38.80 -34.17 -6.28
C PRO A 80 -38.21 -34.80 -7.54
N LEU A 81 -37.66 -33.96 -8.42
CA LEU A 81 -37.10 -34.36 -9.71
C LEU A 81 -35.78 -35.18 -9.61
N PHE A 82 -35.25 -35.45 -8.41
CA PHE A 82 -33.99 -36.18 -8.21
C PHE A 82 -33.96 -36.88 -6.83
N PRO A 83 -34.19 -38.21 -6.75
CA PRO A 83 -34.14 -38.97 -5.49
C PRO A 83 -32.76 -38.97 -4.82
N GLU A 84 -31.66 -38.76 -5.56
CA GLU A 84 -30.31 -38.68 -5.00
C GLU A 84 -30.09 -37.43 -4.15
N VAL A 85 -30.81 -36.33 -4.41
CA VAL A 85 -30.66 -35.05 -3.69
C VAL A 85 -31.16 -35.16 -2.26
N ASP A 86 -32.24 -35.90 -2.00
CA ASP A 86 -32.75 -36.13 -0.65
C ASP A 86 -31.83 -37.06 0.16
N ALA A 87 -31.19 -38.03 -0.50
CA ALA A 87 -30.16 -38.87 0.11
C ALA A 87 -28.92 -38.03 0.48
N PHE A 88 -28.46 -37.14 -0.41
CA PHE A 88 -27.35 -36.23 -0.18
C PHE A 88 -27.67 -35.21 0.93
N LEU A 89 -28.87 -34.64 0.94
CA LEU A 89 -29.34 -33.72 2.00
C LEU A 89 -29.40 -34.39 3.37
N SER A 90 -29.82 -35.66 3.42
CA SER A 90 -29.86 -36.42 4.67
C SER A 90 -28.46 -36.72 5.22
N LEU A 91 -27.52 -37.11 4.35
CA LEU A 91 -26.11 -37.30 4.68
C LEU A 91 -25.46 -36.00 5.12
N PHE A 92 -25.67 -34.91 4.38
CA PHE A 92 -25.12 -33.60 4.70
C PHE A 92 -25.65 -33.04 6.03
N LYS A 93 -26.95 -33.24 6.33
CA LYS A 93 -27.52 -32.87 7.64
C LYS A 93 -26.93 -33.70 8.78
N ASN A 94 -26.70 -35.00 8.56
CA ASN A 94 -26.12 -35.88 9.56
C ASN A 94 -24.64 -35.49 9.81
N SER A 95 -23.84 -35.30 8.77
CA SER A 95 -22.46 -34.85 8.87
C SER A 95 -22.35 -33.46 9.51
N SER A 96 -23.23 -32.51 9.15
CA SER A 96 -23.28 -31.18 9.78
C SER A 96 -23.62 -31.25 11.27
N SER A 97 -24.55 -32.14 11.66
CA SER A 97 -24.91 -32.34 13.07
C SER A 97 -23.76 -32.97 13.87
N GLN A 98 -23.05 -33.94 13.27
CA GLN A 98 -21.87 -34.55 13.88
C GLN A 98 -20.71 -33.55 14.04
N LEU A 99 -20.50 -32.67 13.04
CA LEU A 99 -19.46 -31.62 13.10
C LEU A 99 -19.77 -30.59 14.19
N VAL A 100 -21.04 -30.26 14.40
CA VAL A 100 -21.47 -29.38 15.51
C VAL A 100 -21.24 -30.06 16.87
N GLU A 101 -21.53 -31.35 17.01
CA GLU A 101 -21.28 -32.06 18.27
C GLU A 101 -19.79 -32.25 18.54
N GLN A 102 -18.98 -32.53 17.51
CA GLN A 102 -17.52 -32.60 17.67
C GLN A 102 -16.91 -31.24 17.99
N LYS A 103 -17.37 -30.16 17.35
CA LYS A 103 -16.97 -28.79 17.73
C LYS A 103 -17.31 -28.53 19.20
N ARG A 104 -18.49 -28.93 19.67
CA ARG A 104 -18.90 -28.80 21.07
C ARG A 104 -18.00 -29.61 22.01
N GLN A 105 -17.59 -30.81 21.61
CA GLN A 105 -16.65 -31.63 22.38
C GLN A 105 -15.23 -31.04 22.40
N VAL A 106 -14.76 -30.47 21.29
CA VAL A 106 -13.45 -29.79 21.23
C VAL A 106 -13.47 -28.52 22.08
N ASP A 107 -14.51 -27.70 21.99
CA ASP A 107 -14.67 -26.51 22.82
C ASP A 107 -14.74 -26.87 24.32
N ALA A 108 -15.40 -27.98 24.67
CA ALA A 108 -15.43 -28.50 26.03
C ALA A 108 -14.06 -29.02 26.49
N LYS A 109 -13.32 -29.73 25.64
CA LYS A 109 -11.95 -30.18 25.92
C LYS A 109 -11.01 -28.99 26.09
N LEU A 110 -11.11 -27.97 25.23
CA LEU A 110 -10.31 -26.75 25.31
C LEU A 110 -10.61 -25.98 26.61
N SER A 111 -11.88 -25.88 27.00
CA SER A 111 -12.28 -25.25 28.25
C SER A 111 -11.78 -26.02 29.48
N ASN A 112 -11.84 -27.34 29.46
CA ASN A 112 -11.30 -28.19 30.54
C ASN A 112 -9.79 -28.11 30.61
N LEU A 113 -9.08 -28.17 29.47
CA LEU A 113 -7.64 -28.04 29.42
C LEU A 113 -7.18 -26.66 29.89
N THR A 114 -7.91 -25.60 29.53
CA THR A 114 -7.64 -24.23 30.01
C THR A 114 -7.81 -24.14 31.53
N LYS A 115 -8.85 -24.78 32.10
CA LYS A 115 -9.02 -24.85 33.55
C LYS A 115 -7.94 -25.70 34.22
N GLU A 116 -7.54 -26.80 33.61
CA GLU A 116 -6.51 -27.68 34.14
C GLU A 116 -5.13 -27.00 34.10
N VAL A 117 -4.81 -26.29 33.01
CA VAL A 117 -3.63 -25.43 32.92
C VAL A 117 -3.69 -24.32 33.96
N SER A 118 -4.83 -23.66 34.18
CA SER A 118 -4.92 -22.62 35.21
C SER A 118 -4.75 -23.17 36.62
N VAL A 119 -5.27 -24.37 36.90
CA VAL A 119 -5.11 -25.06 38.18
C VAL A 119 -3.67 -25.53 38.38
N GLN A 120 -3.04 -26.07 37.33
CA GLN A 120 -1.63 -26.47 37.35
C GLN A 120 -0.73 -25.25 37.49
N ASP A 121 -1.03 -24.14 36.84
CA ASP A 121 -0.28 -22.89 36.98
C ASP A 121 -0.40 -22.32 38.40
N LEU A 122 -1.61 -22.35 38.99
CA LEU A 122 -1.81 -21.94 40.38
C LEU A 122 -1.09 -22.87 41.37
N LYS A 123 -1.08 -24.19 41.08
CA LYS A 123 -0.35 -25.18 41.87
C LYS A 123 1.15 -24.98 41.73
N HIS A 124 1.64 -24.81 40.51
CA HIS A 124 3.03 -24.54 40.18
C HIS A 124 3.51 -23.29 40.91
N ARG A 125 2.77 -22.18 40.80
CA ARG A 125 3.07 -20.91 41.49
C ARG A 125 3.09 -21.06 43.02
N LYS A 126 2.24 -21.90 43.61
CA LYS A 126 2.30 -22.23 45.04
C LYS A 126 3.54 -23.06 45.40
N THR A 127 3.85 -24.12 44.65
CA THR A 127 5.10 -24.86 44.84
C THR A 127 6.32 -23.97 44.65
N LEU A 128 6.27 -23.02 43.72
CA LEU A 128 7.38 -22.10 43.46
C LEU A 128 7.57 -21.15 44.64
N ALA A 129 6.49 -20.65 45.25
CA ALA A 129 6.55 -19.83 46.46
C ALA A 129 6.98 -20.64 47.70
N GLU A 130 6.57 -21.89 47.83
CA GLU A 130 7.04 -22.79 48.90
C GLU A 130 8.51 -23.18 48.71
N LEU A 131 8.93 -23.38 47.47
CA LEU A 131 10.32 -23.64 47.11
C LEU A 131 11.18 -22.39 47.30
N GLU A 132 10.69 -21.21 46.95
CA GLU A 132 11.35 -19.92 47.21
C GLU A 132 11.53 -19.72 48.71
N LYS A 133 10.50 -19.95 49.51
CA LYS A 133 10.61 -19.93 50.98
C LYS A 133 11.55 -21.01 51.52
N GLY A 134 11.55 -22.19 50.91
CA GLY A 134 12.45 -23.30 51.25
C GLY A 134 13.90 -22.98 50.90
N VAL A 135 14.13 -22.35 49.75
CA VAL A 135 15.41 -21.86 49.25
C VAL A 135 15.89 -20.70 50.10
N ASP A 136 15.04 -19.78 50.53
CA ASP A 136 15.36 -18.72 51.48
C ASP A 136 15.72 -19.30 52.85
N GLY A 137 15.00 -20.33 53.31
CA GLY A 137 15.34 -21.09 54.51
C GLY A 137 16.67 -21.84 54.37
N LEU A 138 16.95 -22.36 53.17
CA LEU A 138 18.20 -23.00 52.80
C LEU A 138 19.32 -21.96 52.77
N PHE A 139 19.11 -20.78 52.18
CA PHE A 139 20.03 -19.64 52.16
C PHE A 139 20.29 -19.13 53.57
N GLY A 140 19.29 -19.08 54.45
CA GLY A 140 19.50 -18.75 55.86
C GLY A 140 20.29 -19.82 56.61
N SER A 141 20.15 -21.09 56.23
CA SER A 141 20.91 -22.20 56.83
C SER A 141 22.33 -22.29 56.25
N PHE A 142 22.50 -22.02 54.96
CA PHE A 142 23.78 -21.85 54.28
C PHE A 142 24.48 -20.61 54.77
N ALA A 143 23.82 -19.48 55.00
CA ALA A 143 24.45 -18.28 55.58
C ALA A 143 24.93 -18.55 57.01
N ARG A 144 24.20 -19.35 57.79
CA ARG A 144 24.67 -19.81 59.12
C ARG A 144 25.81 -20.81 59.02
N LEU A 145 25.78 -21.71 58.03
CA LEU A 145 26.85 -22.66 57.77
C LEU A 145 28.09 -21.95 57.26
N ASP A 146 27.98 -21.02 56.31
CA ASP A 146 29.03 -20.12 55.81
C ASP A 146 29.53 -19.24 56.93
N SER A 147 28.69 -18.69 57.81
CA SER A 147 29.20 -17.94 58.96
C SER A 147 30.05 -18.84 59.88
N ARG A 148 29.68 -20.11 60.06
CA ARG A 148 30.46 -21.09 60.81
C ARG A 148 31.70 -21.58 60.06
N ILE A 149 31.62 -21.81 58.76
CA ILE A 149 32.72 -22.23 57.88
C ILE A 149 33.69 -21.08 57.69
N SER A 150 33.24 -19.83 57.62
CA SER A 150 34.06 -18.63 57.64
C SER A 150 34.65 -18.40 59.02
N SER A 151 33.98 -18.73 60.13
CA SER A 151 34.60 -18.64 61.46
C SER A 151 35.69 -19.71 61.68
N VAL A 152 35.38 -20.96 61.37
CA VAL A 152 36.34 -22.08 61.41
C VAL A 152 37.41 -21.89 60.34
N GLY A 153 37.03 -21.43 59.17
CA GLY A 153 37.88 -21.06 58.04
C GLY A 153 38.72 -19.84 58.31
N HIS A 154 38.28 -18.85 59.09
CA HIS A 154 39.14 -17.75 59.56
C HIS A 154 40.16 -18.24 60.58
N THR A 155 39.83 -19.28 61.35
CA THR A 155 40.76 -19.90 62.31
C THR A 155 41.77 -20.80 61.59
N ALA A 156 41.30 -21.61 60.64
CA ALA A 156 42.10 -22.48 59.79
C ALA A 156 42.91 -21.69 58.75
N ALA A 157 42.36 -20.60 58.21
CA ALA A 157 43.09 -19.61 57.42
C ALA A 157 44.07 -18.86 58.29
N LYS A 158 43.77 -18.41 59.53
CA LYS A 158 44.82 -17.83 60.38
C LYS A 158 46.00 -18.76 60.62
N ILE A 159 45.74 -20.05 60.83
CA ILE A 159 46.80 -21.06 61.05
C ILE A 159 47.50 -21.38 59.72
N GLY A 160 46.72 -21.56 58.65
CA GLY A 160 47.18 -21.77 57.28
C GLY A 160 48.00 -20.59 56.78
N ASP A 161 47.46 -19.37 56.81
CA ASP A 161 48.12 -18.09 56.57
C ASP A 161 49.34 -17.89 57.47
N HIS A 162 49.39 -18.32 58.73
CA HIS A 162 50.63 -18.20 59.52
C HIS A 162 51.71 -19.21 59.07
N LEU A 163 51.34 -20.44 58.73
CA LEU A 163 52.27 -21.47 58.22
C LEU A 163 52.72 -21.17 56.79
N GLN A 164 51.76 -20.87 55.92
CA GLN A 164 51.92 -20.43 54.55
C GLN A 164 52.66 -19.09 54.54
N SER A 165 52.36 -18.10 55.39
CA SER A 165 53.12 -16.84 55.46
C SER A 165 54.54 -17.06 55.95
N ALA A 166 54.79 -17.97 56.90
CA ALA A 166 56.15 -18.27 57.34
C ALA A 166 56.96 -19.01 56.27
N ASP A 167 56.38 -20.01 55.60
CA ASP A 167 57.07 -20.77 54.55
C ASP A 167 57.17 -19.98 53.24
N THR A 168 56.14 -19.21 52.87
CA THR A 168 56.22 -18.24 51.77
C THR A 168 57.16 -17.09 52.10
N GLN A 169 57.28 -16.61 53.36
CA GLN A 169 58.32 -15.62 53.70
C GLN A 169 59.71 -16.22 53.60
N ARG A 170 59.92 -17.48 53.98
CA ARG A 170 61.21 -18.18 53.86
C ARG A 170 61.57 -18.44 52.40
N GLU A 171 60.63 -18.94 51.61
CA GLU A 171 60.81 -19.25 50.19
C GLU A 171 60.89 -17.95 49.36
N SER A 172 60.06 -16.95 49.67
CA SER A 172 60.15 -15.60 49.10
C SER A 172 61.46 -14.93 49.48
N ALA A 173 61.95 -15.02 50.72
CA ALA A 173 63.25 -14.47 51.08
C ALA A 173 64.39 -15.15 50.30
N SER A 174 64.34 -16.48 50.14
CA SER A 174 65.33 -17.23 49.36
C SER A 174 65.31 -16.87 47.87
N GLN A 175 64.12 -16.85 47.26
CA GLN A 175 63.94 -16.48 45.84
C GLN A 175 64.23 -14.99 45.61
N THR A 176 63.93 -14.12 46.57
CA THR A 176 64.22 -12.67 46.52
C THR A 176 65.71 -12.41 46.63
N ILE A 177 66.45 -13.14 47.46
CA ILE A 177 67.92 -13.05 47.50
C ILE A 177 68.53 -13.46 46.15
N GLU A 178 68.00 -14.51 45.53
CA GLU A 178 68.45 -14.98 44.21
C GLU A 178 68.09 -13.99 43.08
N LEU A 179 66.87 -13.44 43.08
CA LEU A 179 66.46 -12.38 42.15
C LEU A 179 67.26 -11.08 42.33
N ILE A 180 67.53 -10.66 43.58
CA ILE A 180 68.34 -9.47 43.88
C ILE A 180 69.77 -9.66 43.37
N LYS A 181 70.34 -10.86 43.50
CA LYS A 181 71.67 -11.19 42.96
C LYS A 181 71.72 -10.99 41.44
N TYR A 182 70.70 -11.45 40.70
CA TYR A 182 70.61 -11.26 39.26
C TYR A 182 70.30 -9.80 38.87
N LEU A 183 69.43 -9.10 39.61
CA LEU A 183 69.13 -7.68 39.38
C LEU A 183 70.36 -6.78 39.59
N MET A 184 71.18 -7.08 40.60
CA MET A 184 72.45 -6.39 40.85
C MET A 184 73.49 -6.63 39.74
N GLU A 185 73.36 -7.73 38.99
CA GLU A 185 74.20 -8.04 37.83
C GLU A 185 73.87 -7.15 36.62
N PHE A 186 72.58 -6.89 36.39
CA PHE A 186 72.10 -5.95 35.36
C PHE A 186 72.38 -4.46 35.69
N ASN A 187 72.76 -4.13 36.93
CA ASN A 187 73.05 -2.77 37.43
C ASN A 187 74.52 -2.33 37.27
N ARG A 188 75.40 -3.15 36.66
CA ARG A 188 76.86 -2.88 36.67
C ARG A 188 77.36 -1.83 35.65
N SER A 189 76.69 -1.66 34.51
CA SER A 189 76.94 -0.58 33.53
C SER A 189 75.84 -0.53 32.45
N ALA A 190 75.55 0.65 31.91
CA ALA A 190 74.56 0.82 30.84
C ALA A 190 75.10 0.26 29.50
N GLY A 191 74.36 -0.66 28.88
CA GLY A 191 74.61 -1.12 27.50
C GLY A 191 75.66 -2.22 27.28
N ASP A 192 76.32 -2.76 28.32
CA ASP A 192 77.29 -3.86 28.15
C ASP A 192 76.73 -5.21 28.65
N LEU A 193 75.93 -5.87 27.80
CA LEU A 193 75.29 -7.17 28.08
C LEU A 193 76.27 -8.37 28.00
N THR A 194 77.55 -8.13 27.69
CA THR A 194 78.54 -9.20 27.43
C THR A 194 79.16 -9.81 28.70
N GLN A 195 78.94 -9.20 29.87
CA GLN A 195 79.50 -9.63 31.16
C GLN A 195 78.46 -10.23 32.12
N LEU A 196 77.31 -10.67 31.60
CA LEU A 196 76.30 -11.40 32.38
C LEU A 196 76.76 -12.83 32.68
N SER A 197 76.24 -13.43 33.75
CA SER A 197 76.49 -14.83 34.12
C SER A 197 76.26 -15.78 32.94
N PRO A 198 76.98 -16.92 32.87
CA PRO A 198 76.84 -17.91 31.79
C PRO A 198 75.40 -18.35 31.57
N LEU A 199 74.55 -18.30 32.60
CA LEU A 199 73.12 -18.59 32.52
C LEU A 199 72.38 -17.74 31.48
N PHE A 200 72.71 -16.46 31.32
CA PHE A 200 72.03 -15.55 30.38
C PHE A 200 72.64 -15.53 28.98
N ILE A 201 73.87 -16.03 28.84
CA ILE A 201 74.64 -16.08 27.59
C ILE A 201 74.55 -17.48 26.94
N ASP A 202 74.56 -18.55 27.75
CA ASP A 202 74.58 -19.95 27.31
C ASP A 202 73.30 -20.35 26.57
N ASP A 203 73.52 -20.83 25.37
CA ASP A 203 72.52 -21.22 24.39
C ASP A 203 71.80 -22.53 24.75
N ASN A 204 72.32 -23.30 25.69
CA ASN A 204 71.69 -24.52 26.21
C ASN A 204 70.78 -24.26 27.42
N ARG A 205 70.85 -23.05 28.02
CA ARG A 205 70.14 -22.69 29.28
C ARG A 205 69.06 -21.63 29.10
N VAL A 206 68.64 -21.40 27.86
CA VAL A 206 67.72 -20.33 27.47
C VAL A 206 66.36 -20.43 28.18
N ALA A 207 65.88 -21.64 28.51
CA ALA A 207 64.66 -21.85 29.28
C ALA A 207 64.75 -21.30 30.72
N GLU A 208 65.90 -21.51 31.38
CA GLU A 208 66.17 -21.00 32.72
C GLU A 208 66.33 -19.48 32.71
N ALA A 209 67.04 -18.94 31.71
CA ALA A 209 67.21 -17.51 31.51
C ALA A 209 65.87 -16.78 31.28
N ALA A 210 64.99 -17.35 30.45
CA ALA A 210 63.66 -16.79 30.18
C ALA A 210 62.77 -16.76 31.43
N SER A 211 62.75 -17.86 32.20
CA SER A 211 62.00 -17.94 33.47
C SER A 211 62.46 -16.88 34.49
N ILE A 212 63.77 -16.68 34.63
CA ILE A 212 64.33 -15.70 35.57
C ILE A 212 64.09 -14.26 35.09
N ALA A 213 64.31 -13.97 33.81
CA ALA A 213 64.06 -12.66 33.22
C ALA A 213 62.58 -12.24 33.32
N GLN A 214 61.65 -13.17 33.15
CA GLN A 214 60.22 -12.93 33.33
C GLN A 214 59.86 -12.59 34.79
N LYS A 215 60.41 -13.34 35.76
CA LYS A 215 60.20 -13.08 37.20
C LYS A 215 60.73 -11.70 37.60
N LEU A 216 61.87 -11.29 37.07
CA LEU A 216 62.46 -9.95 37.28
C LEU A 216 61.60 -8.84 36.64
N SER A 217 61.09 -9.06 35.43
CA SER A 217 60.20 -8.11 34.72
C SER A 217 58.86 -7.91 35.44
N ASN A 218 58.21 -8.99 35.89
CA ASN A 218 56.95 -8.92 36.63
C ASN A 218 57.09 -8.23 38.00
N ALA A 219 58.22 -8.46 38.70
CA ALA A 219 58.54 -7.76 39.94
C ALA A 219 58.73 -6.24 39.74
N HIS A 220 59.22 -5.83 38.56
CA HIS A 220 59.35 -4.43 38.16
C HIS A 220 58.00 -3.75 37.89
N TYR A 221 57.11 -4.37 37.09
CA TYR A 221 55.76 -3.83 36.82
C TYR A 221 54.97 -3.58 38.11
N HIS A 222 55.13 -4.44 39.12
CA HIS A 222 54.47 -4.29 40.41
C HIS A 222 55.05 -3.17 41.27
N SER A 223 56.35 -2.86 41.12
CA SER A 223 57.02 -1.76 41.84
C SER A 223 56.71 -0.38 41.24
N LEU A 224 56.48 -0.28 39.93
CA LEU A 224 56.07 0.95 39.25
C LEU A 224 54.63 1.36 39.57
N ASP A 225 53.73 0.40 39.76
CA ASP A 225 52.32 0.66 40.05
C ASP A 225 52.13 1.29 41.45
N ILE A 226 52.97 0.90 42.41
CA ILE A 226 53.01 1.46 43.77
C ILE A 226 53.60 2.89 43.79
N LEU A 227 54.53 3.21 42.89
CA LEU A 227 55.17 4.53 42.80
C LEU A 227 54.34 5.57 42.03
N ARG A 228 53.37 5.14 41.21
CA ARG A 228 52.54 6.04 40.38
C ARG A 228 51.26 6.52 41.08
N THR A 229 50.90 5.96 42.23
CA THR A 229 49.67 6.28 42.99
C THR A 229 49.82 7.35 44.09
N PHE A 230 50.90 8.14 44.11
CA PHE A 230 51.02 9.30 44.99
C PHE A 230 51.02 10.62 44.20
N PRO A 231 49.94 11.41 44.24
CA PRO A 231 49.94 12.78 43.73
C PRO A 231 50.60 13.73 44.73
N SER A 232 51.59 14.47 44.24
CA SER A 232 52.11 15.69 44.87
C SER A 232 51.11 16.83 44.66
N ASP A 233 50.37 17.25 45.69
CA ASP A 233 50.30 18.67 46.11
C ASP A 233 49.24 18.96 47.20
N LEU A 234 49.68 19.86 48.09
CA LEU A 234 48.94 20.78 48.98
C LEU A 234 48.57 20.38 50.43
N SER A 235 49.37 20.99 51.33
CA SER A 235 49.02 21.64 52.61
C SER A 235 49.09 20.86 53.93
N LEU A 236 50.15 21.19 54.70
CA LEU A 236 50.24 21.10 56.16
C LEU A 236 49.11 21.92 56.84
N PRO A 237 48.64 21.55 58.07
CA PRO A 237 49.45 21.80 59.27
C PRO A 237 49.38 20.72 60.38
N THR A 238 50.57 20.43 60.92
CA THR A 238 50.94 20.33 62.35
C THR A 238 49.87 19.95 63.39
N LYS A 239 49.97 18.74 63.99
CA LYS A 239 50.38 18.51 65.40
C LYS A 239 49.92 17.12 65.93
N ARG A 240 50.90 16.41 66.51
CA ARG A 240 50.86 15.60 67.76
C ARG A 240 49.63 14.71 68.03
N SER A 241 49.85 13.43 68.36
CA SER A 241 50.13 13.01 69.76
C SER A 241 50.03 11.47 69.98
N PHE A 242 50.77 11.01 71.00
CA PHE A 242 50.69 9.75 71.76
C PHE A 242 51.10 8.46 71.00
N ALA A 243 52.02 7.62 71.49
CA ALA A 243 52.37 7.32 72.88
C ALA A 243 53.88 7.12 73.12
N ASP A 244 54.35 7.78 74.17
CA ASP A 244 55.43 7.34 75.06
C ASP A 244 54.90 6.18 75.93
N GLU A 245 55.70 5.14 76.14
CA GLU A 245 55.98 4.56 77.47
C GLU A 245 57.20 3.63 77.36
N ASP A 246 58.36 4.25 77.50
CA ASP A 246 59.44 3.90 78.44
C ASP A 246 59.80 2.42 78.72
N ILE A 247 61.06 2.03 78.45
CA ILE A 247 62.14 1.93 79.46
C ILE A 247 63.45 1.47 78.80
N GLY A 248 64.49 2.32 78.89
CA GLY A 248 65.78 1.89 79.46
C GLY A 248 67.00 1.68 78.55
N ARG A 249 67.81 2.75 78.41
CA ARG A 249 69.30 2.83 78.32
C ARG A 249 69.99 2.10 77.13
N GLN A 250 70.99 2.66 76.44
CA GLN A 250 71.96 3.69 76.78
C GLN A 250 72.61 4.23 75.47
N LYS A 251 73.01 5.50 75.52
CA LYS A 251 73.96 6.23 74.65
C LYS A 251 74.95 5.30 73.89
N THR A 252 75.34 5.57 72.65
CA THR A 252 76.22 6.71 72.32
C THR A 252 76.32 6.88 70.79
N THR A 253 76.25 8.13 70.36
CA THR A 253 76.59 8.69 69.04
C THR A 253 77.92 8.19 68.44
N VAL A 254 77.89 7.80 67.15
CA VAL A 254 78.93 8.16 66.16
C VAL A 254 78.27 8.48 64.81
N SER A 255 78.78 9.55 64.22
CA SER A 255 78.53 10.16 62.90
C SER A 255 78.79 9.25 61.70
N SER A 256 78.08 9.49 60.59
CA SER A 256 78.57 9.51 59.17
C SER A 256 77.37 9.42 58.22
N ALA A 257 76.84 10.53 57.71
CA ALA A 257 77.22 11.14 56.43
C ALA A 257 76.83 10.33 55.17
N VAL A 258 75.91 10.93 54.40
CA VAL A 258 75.70 10.87 52.94
C VAL A 258 75.42 9.49 52.31
N GLY A 259 74.20 9.29 51.82
CA GLY A 259 73.91 8.23 50.85
C GLY A 259 72.42 7.95 50.66
N ASN A 260 71.66 8.86 50.03
CA ASN A 260 70.25 8.58 49.68
C ASN A 260 69.82 9.15 48.31
N ALA A 261 70.75 9.50 47.42
CA ALA A 261 70.42 10.06 46.09
C ALA A 261 70.91 9.22 44.89
N THR A 262 71.58 8.08 45.09
CA THR A 262 72.17 7.25 44.02
C THR A 262 71.44 5.92 43.75
N SER A 263 70.48 5.51 44.59
CA SER A 263 69.79 4.21 44.46
C SER A 263 68.76 4.16 43.31
N ASN A 264 68.13 5.27 42.94
CA ASN A 264 67.10 5.29 41.89
C ASN A 264 67.67 5.22 40.46
N LYS A 265 68.82 5.83 40.18
CA LYS A 265 69.44 5.79 38.83
C LYS A 265 69.99 4.41 38.45
N GLY A 266 70.55 3.68 39.41
CA GLY A 266 71.05 2.32 39.15
C GLY A 266 69.92 1.33 38.85
N LEU A 267 68.79 1.47 39.55
CA LEU A 267 67.62 0.64 39.30
C LEU A 267 67.03 0.90 37.89
N GLU A 268 66.92 2.17 37.47
CA GLU A 268 66.48 2.53 36.10
C GLU A 268 67.41 2.00 35.00
N VAL A 269 68.73 2.00 35.23
CA VAL A 269 69.71 1.41 34.30
C VAL A 269 69.56 -0.11 34.23
N ALA A 270 69.39 -0.78 35.38
CA ALA A 270 69.14 -2.22 35.42
C ALA A 270 67.83 -2.61 34.73
N ILE A 271 66.78 -1.78 34.84
CA ILE A 271 65.49 -1.97 34.14
C ILE A 271 65.65 -1.81 32.63
N THR A 272 66.36 -0.77 32.19
CA THR A 272 66.59 -0.53 30.75
C THR A 272 67.40 -1.67 30.13
N ASN A 273 68.46 -2.11 30.81
CA ASN A 273 69.26 -3.27 30.41
C ASN A 273 68.45 -4.59 30.43
N LEU A 274 67.56 -4.78 31.41
CA LEU A 274 66.67 -5.94 31.49
C LEU A 274 65.69 -5.94 30.30
N GLN A 275 65.14 -4.78 29.94
CA GLN A 275 64.19 -4.66 28.83
C GLN A 275 64.87 -4.85 27.47
N GLU A 276 66.08 -4.33 27.29
CA GLU A 276 66.92 -4.63 26.13
C GLU A 276 67.29 -6.12 26.05
N TYR A 277 67.62 -6.75 27.18
CA TYR A 277 67.88 -8.20 27.25
C TYR A 277 66.63 -9.02 26.94
N CYS A 278 65.46 -8.68 27.48
CA CYS A 278 64.19 -9.36 27.18
C CYS A 278 63.85 -9.27 25.68
N ASN A 279 64.01 -8.09 25.06
CA ASN A 279 63.82 -7.91 23.62
C ASN A 279 64.85 -8.71 22.80
N ALA A 280 66.12 -8.72 23.20
CA ALA A 280 67.16 -9.50 22.54
C ALA A 280 66.96 -11.02 22.70
N LEU A 281 66.50 -11.45 23.87
CA LEU A 281 66.17 -12.85 24.18
C LEU A 281 64.97 -13.32 23.38
N GLU A 282 63.91 -12.51 23.29
CA GLU A 282 62.74 -12.78 22.46
C GLU A 282 63.12 -12.91 20.99
N ASN A 283 63.88 -11.97 20.43
CA ASN A 283 64.37 -12.04 19.06
C ASN A 283 65.29 -13.27 18.83
N ARG A 284 66.12 -13.64 19.81
CA ARG A 284 66.98 -14.84 19.74
C ARG A 284 66.14 -16.13 19.76
N LEU A 285 65.11 -16.19 20.60
CA LEU A 285 64.17 -17.31 20.66
C LEU A 285 63.35 -17.44 19.37
N LEU A 286 62.87 -16.32 18.82
CA LEU A 286 62.15 -16.28 17.54
C LEU A 286 63.04 -16.74 16.38
N ALA A 287 64.28 -16.24 16.25
CA ALA A 287 65.20 -16.65 15.19
C ALA A 287 65.54 -18.16 15.22
N ARG A 288 65.61 -18.75 16.43
CA ARG A 288 65.80 -20.21 16.59
C ARG A 288 64.55 -21.00 16.25
N PHE A 289 63.40 -20.50 16.65
CA PHE A 289 62.11 -21.05 16.27
C PHE A 289 61.94 -21.03 14.73
N ASP A 290 62.39 -19.97 14.05
CA ASP A 290 62.41 -19.88 12.58
C ASP A 290 63.38 -20.88 11.95
N THR A 291 64.57 -21.04 12.53
CA THR A 291 65.56 -22.05 12.07
C THR A 291 65.01 -23.47 12.22
N ALA A 292 64.32 -23.76 13.33
CA ALA A 292 63.64 -25.04 13.56
C ALA A 292 62.45 -25.24 12.59
N THR A 293 61.73 -24.16 12.29
CA THR A 293 60.66 -24.12 11.30
C THR A 293 61.18 -24.45 9.89
N GLN A 294 62.30 -23.86 9.46
CA GLN A 294 62.92 -24.17 8.16
C GLN A 294 63.39 -25.62 8.07
N LYS A 295 63.87 -26.19 9.18
CA LYS A 295 64.31 -27.59 9.28
C LYS A 295 63.16 -28.59 9.44
N ARG A 296 61.92 -28.12 9.62
CA ARG A 296 60.71 -28.93 9.92
C ARG A 296 60.86 -29.85 11.13
N ASP A 297 61.62 -29.42 12.13
CA ASP A 297 61.83 -30.18 13.36
C ASP A 297 60.75 -29.82 14.40
N LEU A 298 59.70 -30.63 14.43
CA LEU A 298 58.53 -30.40 15.29
C LEU A 298 58.85 -30.49 16.79
N SER A 299 59.88 -31.28 17.18
CA SER A 299 60.22 -31.47 18.60
C SER A 299 60.88 -30.22 19.16
N THR A 300 61.88 -29.67 18.46
CA THR A 300 62.57 -28.45 18.91
C THR A 300 61.66 -27.22 18.78
N MET A 301 60.80 -27.17 17.77
CA MET A 301 59.75 -26.14 17.67
C MET A 301 58.81 -26.18 18.89
N GLY A 302 58.38 -27.37 19.32
CA GLY A 302 57.50 -27.54 20.48
C GLY A 302 58.14 -27.10 21.81
N GLU A 303 59.43 -27.32 21.97
CA GLU A 303 60.20 -26.85 23.13
C GLU A 303 60.29 -25.32 23.16
N TYR A 304 60.67 -24.70 22.05
CA TYR A 304 60.72 -23.24 21.95
C TYR A 304 59.33 -22.59 22.06
N GLY A 305 58.29 -23.22 21.53
CA GLY A 305 56.89 -22.80 21.67
C GLY A 305 56.43 -22.79 23.13
N LYS A 306 56.83 -23.79 23.93
CA LYS A 306 56.60 -23.80 25.39
C LYS A 306 57.35 -22.69 26.11
N ILE A 307 58.62 -22.48 25.78
CA ILE A 307 59.46 -21.44 26.42
C ILE A 307 58.92 -20.03 26.12
N LEU A 308 58.54 -19.76 24.85
CA LEU A 308 57.96 -18.48 24.43
C LEU A 308 56.57 -18.24 25.03
N SER A 309 55.75 -19.28 25.15
CA SER A 309 54.45 -19.22 25.83
C SER A 309 54.60 -18.87 27.32
N GLN A 310 55.59 -19.46 27.99
CA GLN A 310 55.88 -19.14 29.38
C GLN A 310 56.36 -17.70 29.53
N PHE A 311 57.26 -17.22 28.66
CA PHE A 311 57.90 -15.91 28.75
C PHE A 311 56.95 -14.71 28.56
N ASN A 312 56.22 -14.66 27.43
CA ASN A 312 55.39 -13.50 27.03
C ASN A 312 53.92 -13.86 26.76
N ARG A 313 53.39 -14.94 27.36
CA ARG A 313 52.06 -15.52 27.03
C ARG A 313 51.95 -16.00 25.57
N GLY A 314 53.07 -16.05 24.84
CA GLY A 314 53.20 -16.64 23.51
C GLY A 314 52.62 -15.83 22.34
N THR A 315 51.92 -14.72 22.56
CA THR A 315 51.20 -13.98 21.50
C THR A 315 52.10 -13.46 20.38
N SER A 316 53.27 -12.90 20.69
CA SER A 316 54.25 -12.43 19.70
C SER A 316 54.78 -13.57 18.83
N ALA A 317 55.10 -14.71 19.46
CA ALA A 317 55.55 -15.92 18.76
C ALA A 317 54.46 -16.53 17.86
N MET A 318 53.21 -16.53 18.32
CA MET A 318 52.06 -16.98 17.54
C MET A 318 51.84 -16.09 16.31
N GLN A 319 51.85 -14.76 16.48
CA GLN A 319 51.72 -13.79 15.38
C GLN A 319 52.89 -13.88 14.39
N HIS A 320 54.12 -14.04 14.90
CA HIS A 320 55.32 -14.20 14.08
C HIS A 320 55.28 -15.50 13.27
N TYR A 321 54.90 -16.63 13.89
CA TYR A 321 54.74 -17.92 13.21
C TYR A 321 53.75 -17.85 12.05
N VAL A 322 52.58 -17.25 12.31
CA VAL A 322 51.53 -17.06 11.30
C VAL A 322 52.01 -16.11 10.19
N GLY A 323 52.73 -15.03 10.54
CA GLY A 323 53.22 -14.05 9.58
C GLY A 323 54.30 -14.55 8.63
N LEU A 324 55.03 -15.59 8.99
CA LEU A 324 56.05 -16.22 8.15
C LEU A 324 55.50 -17.36 7.26
N ARG A 325 54.19 -17.64 7.29
CA ARG A 325 53.62 -18.70 6.44
C ARG A 325 53.63 -18.23 4.97
N PRO A 326 54.17 -19.03 4.03
CA PRO A 326 54.22 -18.68 2.60
C PRO A 326 52.85 -18.41 1.96
N MET A 327 51.77 -18.88 2.59
CA MET A 327 50.40 -18.68 2.11
C MET A 327 49.96 -17.19 2.10
N PHE A 328 50.70 -16.30 2.73
CA PHE A 328 50.46 -14.85 2.75
C PHE A 328 51.43 -14.05 1.85
N ASP A 329 52.28 -14.73 1.09
CA ASP A 329 53.20 -14.06 0.17
C ASP A 329 52.44 -13.38 -0.97
N VAL A 330 52.87 -12.17 -1.33
CA VAL A 330 52.22 -11.34 -2.36
C VAL A 330 52.15 -12.04 -3.71
N GLU A 331 53.15 -12.87 -4.04
CA GLU A 331 53.20 -13.66 -5.27
C GLU A 331 52.08 -14.71 -5.34
N VAL A 332 51.84 -15.42 -4.23
CA VAL A 332 50.75 -16.40 -4.11
C VAL A 332 49.40 -15.69 -4.25
N MET A 333 49.22 -14.57 -3.56
CA MET A 333 47.98 -13.79 -3.63
C MET A 333 47.72 -13.17 -5.01
N ASN A 334 48.77 -12.83 -5.76
CA ASN A 334 48.64 -12.39 -7.14
C ASN A 334 48.33 -13.55 -8.10
N ALA A 335 48.85 -14.75 -7.83
CA ALA A 335 48.49 -15.96 -8.55
C ALA A 335 47.01 -16.33 -8.31
N ASP A 336 46.51 -16.18 -7.08
CA ASP A 336 45.10 -16.32 -6.73
C ASP A 336 44.22 -15.36 -7.55
N ALA A 337 44.61 -14.08 -7.62
CA ALA A 337 43.89 -13.08 -8.42
C ALA A 337 43.85 -13.45 -9.91
N LYS A 338 44.94 -13.97 -10.47
CA LYS A 338 44.99 -14.42 -11.87
C LYS A 338 44.13 -15.67 -12.09
N LEU A 339 44.12 -16.62 -11.15
CA LEU A 339 43.29 -17.82 -11.21
C LEU A 339 41.79 -17.49 -11.25
N VAL A 340 41.36 -16.50 -10.47
CA VAL A 340 39.94 -16.13 -10.35
C VAL A 340 39.47 -15.16 -11.43
N LEU A 341 40.27 -14.14 -11.76
CA LEU A 341 39.89 -13.08 -12.70
C LEU A 341 40.20 -13.42 -14.17
N GLY A 342 41.12 -14.36 -14.43
CA GLY A 342 41.58 -14.70 -15.78
C GLY A 342 42.62 -13.73 -16.34
N ASP A 343 42.88 -13.81 -17.64
CA ASP A 343 43.83 -12.93 -18.33
C ASP A 343 43.30 -11.49 -18.45
N GLU A 344 44.20 -10.50 -18.36
CA GLU A 344 43.85 -9.07 -18.40
C GLU A 344 43.10 -8.70 -19.69
N GLY A 345 41.83 -8.30 -19.56
CA GLY A 345 41.00 -7.79 -20.66
C GLY A 345 39.76 -8.63 -21.00
N ALA A 346 39.62 -9.84 -20.47
CA ALA A 346 38.38 -10.61 -20.59
C ALA A 346 37.38 -10.21 -19.49
N GLN A 347 36.10 -10.00 -19.85
CA GLN A 347 35.05 -9.73 -18.85
C GLN A 347 34.86 -10.96 -17.95
N PRO A 348 34.90 -10.80 -16.60
CA PRO A 348 34.80 -11.92 -15.67
C PRO A 348 33.41 -12.56 -15.75
N SER A 349 33.33 -13.83 -16.11
CA SER A 349 32.07 -14.56 -16.12
C SER A 349 31.77 -15.13 -14.71
N PRO A 350 30.50 -15.06 -14.23
CA PRO A 350 30.15 -15.56 -12.90
C PRO A 350 30.49 -17.04 -12.67
N SER A 351 30.43 -17.87 -13.72
CA SER A 351 30.79 -19.29 -13.65
C SER A 351 32.29 -19.52 -13.48
N ASN A 352 33.12 -18.77 -14.20
CA ASN A 352 34.58 -18.91 -14.11
C ASN A 352 35.08 -18.42 -12.75
N VAL A 353 34.53 -17.30 -12.26
CA VAL A 353 34.82 -16.77 -10.93
C VAL A 353 34.40 -17.74 -9.83
N SER A 354 33.22 -18.36 -9.95
CA SER A 354 32.76 -19.39 -8.99
C SER A 354 33.73 -20.58 -8.91
N HIS A 355 34.18 -21.10 -10.05
CA HIS A 355 35.17 -22.18 -10.10
C HIS A 355 36.53 -21.74 -9.53
N GLY A 356 37.02 -20.57 -9.92
CA GLY A 356 38.28 -20.01 -9.43
C GLY A 356 38.28 -19.82 -7.91
N LEU A 357 37.23 -19.20 -7.36
CA LEU A 357 37.05 -19.02 -5.92
C LEU A 357 36.99 -20.37 -5.19
N SER A 358 36.22 -21.34 -5.71
CA SER A 358 36.12 -22.66 -5.10
C SER A 358 37.48 -23.38 -5.06
N SER A 359 38.27 -23.27 -6.13
CA SER A 359 39.62 -23.85 -6.20
C SER A 359 40.56 -23.19 -5.20
N MET A 360 40.56 -21.86 -5.14
CA MET A 360 41.41 -21.09 -4.22
C MET A 360 41.02 -21.37 -2.76
N PHE A 361 39.72 -21.30 -2.41
CA PHE A 361 39.25 -21.56 -1.06
C PHE A 361 39.57 -22.99 -0.60
N LYS A 362 39.46 -23.97 -1.50
CA LYS A 362 39.87 -25.34 -1.21
C LYS A 362 41.38 -25.46 -0.95
N GLU A 363 42.22 -24.80 -1.74
CA GLU A 363 43.68 -24.76 -1.52
C GLU A 363 44.02 -24.12 -0.16
N ILE A 364 43.36 -23.02 0.19
CA ILE A 364 43.53 -22.35 1.48
C ILE A 364 43.10 -23.28 2.61
N ALA A 365 41.92 -23.90 2.52
CA ALA A 365 41.41 -24.82 3.53
C ALA A 365 42.33 -26.05 3.73
N ASP A 366 42.84 -26.64 2.65
CA ASP A 366 43.79 -27.73 2.69
C ASP A 366 45.11 -27.32 3.37
N THR A 367 45.55 -26.09 3.15
CA THR A 367 46.76 -25.54 3.77
C THR A 367 46.54 -25.25 5.26
N VAL A 368 45.41 -24.65 5.63
CA VAL A 368 45.02 -24.43 7.03
C VAL A 368 44.90 -25.76 7.79
N ARG A 369 44.34 -26.80 7.16
CA ARG A 369 44.24 -28.15 7.74
C ARG A 369 45.60 -28.79 8.00
N LYS A 370 46.57 -28.61 7.09
CA LYS A 370 47.96 -29.06 7.31
C LYS A 370 48.63 -28.29 8.45
N GLU A 371 48.44 -26.97 8.50
CA GLU A 371 49.00 -26.12 9.56
C GLU A 371 48.36 -26.40 10.93
N ALA A 372 47.07 -26.74 10.99
CA ALA A 372 46.38 -27.12 12.22
C ALA A 372 47.05 -28.33 12.90
N ALA A 373 47.47 -29.33 12.12
CA ALA A 373 48.19 -30.48 12.64
C ALA A 373 49.57 -30.10 13.21
N THR A 374 50.29 -29.19 12.54
CA THR A 374 51.58 -28.65 13.02
C THR A 374 51.40 -27.83 14.29
N ILE A 375 50.40 -26.95 14.34
CA ILE A 375 50.11 -26.07 15.47
C ILE A 375 49.76 -26.90 16.71
N ALA A 376 48.96 -27.96 16.56
CA ALA A 376 48.60 -28.86 17.64
C ALA A 376 49.81 -29.60 18.24
N ALA A 377 50.86 -29.83 17.45
CA ALA A 377 52.09 -30.47 17.91
C ALA A 377 53.08 -29.49 18.58
N VAL A 378 53.08 -28.22 18.16
CA VAL A 378 54.11 -27.23 18.52
C VAL A 378 53.68 -26.31 19.68
N PHE A 379 52.41 -25.90 19.74
CA PHE A 379 51.98 -24.85 20.67
C PHE A 379 51.20 -25.41 21.87
N PRO A 380 51.41 -24.87 23.10
CA PRO A 380 50.62 -25.25 24.27
C PRO A 380 49.14 -24.87 24.19
N SER A 381 48.79 -23.78 23.47
CA SER A 381 47.43 -23.34 23.23
C SER A 381 47.08 -23.28 21.73
N PRO A 382 46.79 -24.42 21.08
CA PRO A 382 46.51 -24.49 19.64
C PRO A 382 45.33 -23.61 19.19
N LYS A 383 44.33 -23.43 20.05
CA LYS A 383 43.12 -22.64 19.73
C LYS A 383 43.43 -21.17 19.45
N ASP A 384 44.33 -20.56 20.23
CA ASP A 384 44.69 -19.14 20.09
C ASP A 384 45.44 -18.91 18.77
N VAL A 385 46.36 -19.82 18.43
CA VAL A 385 47.13 -19.74 17.17
C VAL A 385 46.22 -19.95 15.96
N MET A 386 45.28 -20.90 16.05
CA MET A 386 44.29 -21.13 15.00
C MET A 386 43.38 -19.92 14.80
N SER A 387 42.98 -19.23 15.88
CA SER A 387 42.23 -17.98 15.80
C SER A 387 43.02 -16.91 15.03
N ILE A 388 44.31 -16.72 15.35
CA ILE A 388 45.16 -15.73 14.66
C ILE A 388 45.37 -16.10 13.18
N LEU A 389 45.56 -17.38 12.86
CA LEU A 389 45.73 -17.86 11.49
C LEU A 389 44.48 -17.62 10.65
N VAL A 390 43.31 -18.04 11.14
CA VAL A 390 42.03 -17.90 10.43
C VAL A 390 41.63 -16.43 10.31
N GLN A 391 41.83 -15.64 11.37
CA GLN A 391 41.62 -14.19 11.32
C GLN A 391 42.46 -13.56 10.22
N ARG A 392 43.75 -13.89 10.12
CA ARG A 392 44.62 -13.36 9.06
C ARG A 392 44.21 -13.81 7.66
N VAL A 393 43.71 -15.03 7.49
CA VAL A 393 43.15 -15.47 6.20
C VAL A 393 41.97 -14.59 5.78
N LEU A 394 41.05 -14.30 6.72
CA LEU A 394 39.85 -13.50 6.46
C LEU A 394 40.09 -11.99 6.42
N GLU A 395 41.15 -11.47 7.03
CA GLU A 395 41.47 -10.02 7.06
C GLU A 395 42.53 -9.62 6.03
N ASP A 396 43.39 -10.54 5.58
CA ASP A 396 44.52 -10.23 4.68
C ASP A 396 44.39 -10.95 3.32
N ARG A 397 44.19 -12.28 3.32
CA ARG A 397 44.21 -13.05 2.05
C ARG A 397 42.92 -12.90 1.23
N VAL A 398 41.77 -13.18 1.83
CA VAL A 398 40.46 -13.11 1.16
C VAL A 398 40.11 -11.67 0.73
N PRO A 399 40.29 -10.62 1.55
CA PRO A 399 39.89 -9.27 1.19
C PRO A 399 40.66 -8.71 -0.01
N LYS A 400 41.97 -8.95 -0.12
CA LYS A 400 42.75 -8.47 -1.29
C LYS A 400 42.27 -9.02 -2.62
N LEU A 401 41.69 -10.24 -2.63
CA LEU A 401 41.03 -10.75 -3.82
C LEU A 401 39.67 -10.08 -4.04
N LEU A 402 38.85 -9.98 -2.99
CA LEU A 402 37.52 -9.37 -3.07
C LEU A 402 37.58 -7.90 -3.50
N GLU A 403 38.58 -7.13 -3.06
CA GLU A 403 38.81 -5.75 -3.50
C GLU A 403 39.08 -5.64 -5.01
N LYS A 404 39.78 -6.62 -5.60
CA LYS A 404 40.02 -6.67 -7.05
C LYS A 404 38.80 -7.15 -7.83
N LEU A 405 38.01 -8.06 -7.25
CA LEU A 405 36.83 -8.66 -7.88
C LEU A 405 35.58 -7.76 -7.80
N LEU A 406 35.35 -7.14 -6.65
CA LEU A 406 34.14 -6.38 -6.32
C LEU A 406 34.45 -4.89 -6.25
N LEU A 407 34.64 -4.26 -7.41
CA LEU A 407 34.76 -2.81 -7.48
C LEU A 407 33.39 -2.17 -7.26
N LYS A 408 33.29 -1.31 -6.24
CA LYS A 408 32.03 -0.62 -5.89
C LYS A 408 31.52 0.20 -7.09
N PRO A 409 30.32 -0.09 -7.61
CA PRO A 409 29.81 0.60 -8.79
C PRO A 409 29.28 2.00 -8.46
N SER A 410 29.36 2.91 -9.43
CA SER A 410 28.73 4.24 -9.33
C SER A 410 27.26 4.15 -9.78
N LEU A 411 26.34 4.56 -8.91
CA LEU A 411 24.92 4.67 -9.25
C LEU A 411 24.60 5.88 -10.15
N VAL A 412 25.47 6.90 -10.17
CA VAL A 412 25.29 8.10 -11.00
C VAL A 412 25.67 7.82 -12.45
N ASN A 413 26.79 7.12 -12.64
CA ASN A 413 27.29 6.70 -13.96
C ASN A 413 27.43 5.18 -13.96
N PRO A 414 26.32 4.44 -14.08
CA PRO A 414 26.37 2.99 -14.04
C PRO A 414 27.05 2.43 -15.31
N PRO A 415 27.71 1.27 -15.21
CA PRO A 415 28.37 0.65 -16.36
C PRO A 415 27.39 0.44 -17.53
N PRO A 416 27.83 0.60 -18.78
CA PRO A 416 26.99 0.37 -19.94
C PRO A 416 26.64 -1.12 -20.07
N MET A 417 25.47 -1.41 -20.66
CA MET A 417 25.01 -2.80 -20.84
C MET A 417 25.94 -3.64 -21.74
N ALA A 418 26.70 -3.01 -22.64
CA ALA A 418 27.70 -3.68 -23.47
C ALA A 418 28.86 -4.28 -22.66
N GLU A 419 29.15 -3.71 -21.49
CA GLU A 419 30.17 -4.19 -20.55
C GLU A 419 29.56 -5.06 -19.42
N GLY A 420 28.31 -5.49 -19.57
CA GLY A 420 27.60 -6.33 -18.59
C GLY A 420 26.75 -5.54 -17.57
N GLY A 421 26.82 -4.21 -17.55
CA GLY A 421 25.99 -3.35 -16.71
C GLY A 421 26.11 -3.60 -15.20
N LEU A 422 25.19 -3.04 -14.40
CA LEU A 422 25.14 -3.30 -12.96
C LEU A 422 24.80 -4.77 -12.62
N VAL A 423 24.12 -5.50 -13.52
CA VAL A 423 23.71 -6.88 -13.27
C VAL A 423 24.91 -7.81 -13.14
N LEU A 424 26.00 -7.56 -13.90
CA LEU A 424 27.22 -8.34 -13.80
C LEU A 424 27.85 -8.21 -12.41
N TYR A 425 27.99 -6.99 -11.90
CA TYR A 425 28.47 -6.74 -10.54
C TYR A 425 27.62 -7.48 -9.48
N LEU A 426 26.29 -7.42 -9.58
CA LEU A 426 25.39 -8.09 -8.62
C LEU A 426 25.51 -9.61 -8.66
N ARG A 427 25.70 -10.19 -9.85
CA ARG A 427 25.95 -11.63 -10.02
C ARG A 427 27.31 -12.03 -9.43
N LEU A 428 28.36 -11.24 -9.66
CA LEU A 428 29.67 -11.48 -9.07
C LEU A 428 29.65 -11.35 -7.54
N LEU A 429 28.94 -10.37 -7.01
CA LEU A 429 28.73 -10.20 -5.57
C LEU A 429 28.04 -11.41 -4.96
N ALA A 430 26.98 -11.93 -5.60
CA ALA A 430 26.27 -13.12 -5.12
C ALA A 430 27.17 -14.36 -5.11
N VAL A 431 27.92 -14.60 -6.19
CA VAL A 431 28.88 -15.71 -6.27
C VAL A 431 29.98 -15.58 -5.21
N ALA A 432 30.56 -14.40 -5.05
CA ALA A 432 31.61 -14.14 -4.08
C ALA A 432 31.11 -14.37 -2.64
N TYR A 433 29.90 -13.91 -2.32
CA TYR A 433 29.29 -14.11 -1.02
C TYR A 433 28.99 -15.58 -0.74
N GLU A 434 28.34 -16.28 -1.67
CA GLU A 434 28.03 -17.71 -1.54
C GLU A 434 29.30 -18.55 -1.33
N LYS A 435 30.34 -18.35 -2.14
CA LYS A 435 31.59 -19.11 -2.05
C LYS A 435 32.40 -18.78 -0.80
N THR A 436 32.41 -17.52 -0.36
CA THR A 436 33.09 -17.16 0.90
C THR A 436 32.36 -17.77 2.10
N HIS A 437 31.04 -17.87 2.06
CA HIS A 437 30.26 -18.47 3.14
C HIS A 437 30.35 -20.01 3.16
N GLU A 438 30.48 -20.66 1.99
CA GLU A 438 30.88 -22.08 1.90
C GLU A 438 32.25 -22.31 2.54
N PHE A 439 33.22 -21.44 2.25
CA PHE A 439 34.57 -21.48 2.82
C PHE A 439 34.59 -21.25 4.34
N ASP A 440 33.80 -20.31 4.86
CA ASP A 440 33.60 -20.08 6.30
C ASP A 440 33.12 -21.37 7.02
N LYS A 441 32.14 -22.08 6.45
CA LYS A 441 31.70 -23.39 6.98
C LYS A 441 32.82 -24.42 7.00
N GLU A 442 33.65 -24.47 5.95
CA GLU A 442 34.80 -25.36 5.91
C GLU A 442 35.85 -24.98 6.97
N LEU A 443 36.17 -23.70 7.15
CA LEU A 443 37.10 -23.22 8.17
C LEU A 443 36.63 -23.60 9.58
N ARG A 444 35.36 -23.33 9.90
CA ARG A 444 34.78 -23.73 11.20
C ARG A 444 34.90 -25.22 11.47
N SER A 445 34.83 -26.07 10.44
CA SER A 445 35.01 -27.52 10.57
C SER A 445 36.46 -27.93 10.92
N VAL A 446 37.46 -27.12 10.55
CA VAL A 446 38.88 -27.37 10.86
C VAL A 446 39.23 -27.00 12.31
N GLY A 447 38.46 -26.09 12.93
CA GLY A 447 38.60 -25.69 14.33
C GLY A 447 39.33 -24.36 14.50
N CYS A 448 38.57 -23.26 14.70
CA CYS A 448 39.09 -21.88 14.70
C CYS A 448 39.20 -21.25 16.11
N GLY A 449 39.16 -22.05 17.18
CA GLY A 449 39.09 -21.51 18.55
C GLY A 449 37.76 -20.80 18.83
N ASP A 450 37.82 -19.65 19.51
CA ASP A 450 36.65 -18.83 19.88
C ASP A 450 36.40 -17.66 18.88
N LEU A 451 37.00 -17.72 17.69
CA LEU A 451 36.85 -16.69 16.65
C LEU A 451 35.45 -16.70 16.02
N ASP A 452 34.83 -15.52 15.93
CA ASP A 452 33.58 -15.33 15.18
C ASP A 452 33.85 -15.23 13.67
N VAL A 453 34.04 -16.39 13.04
CA VAL A 453 34.30 -16.51 11.58
C VAL A 453 33.10 -16.02 10.75
N GLU A 454 31.88 -16.18 11.28
CA GLU A 454 30.66 -15.71 10.62
C GLU A 454 30.60 -14.18 10.60
N GLY A 455 30.84 -13.53 11.75
CA GLY A 455 30.89 -12.08 11.86
C GLY A 455 31.99 -11.46 11.00
N LEU A 456 33.18 -12.07 10.95
CA LEU A 456 34.25 -11.63 10.06
C LEU A 456 33.84 -11.75 8.58
N THR A 457 33.24 -12.88 8.19
CA THR A 457 32.76 -13.08 6.82
C THR A 457 31.70 -12.05 6.42
N GLU A 458 30.73 -11.77 7.30
CA GLU A 458 29.72 -10.74 7.07
C GLU A 458 30.31 -9.33 6.96
N SER A 459 31.35 -9.03 7.74
CA SER A 459 32.03 -7.72 7.71
C SER A 459 32.66 -7.41 6.34
N LEU A 460 33.12 -8.42 5.60
CA LEU A 460 33.72 -8.26 4.26
C LEU A 460 32.72 -7.74 3.23
N PHE A 461 31.43 -8.06 3.39
CA PHE A 461 30.38 -7.72 2.43
C PHE A 461 29.49 -6.56 2.88
N LEU A 462 29.61 -6.08 4.12
CA LEU A 462 28.84 -4.95 4.64
C LEU A 462 28.84 -3.73 3.69
N PRO A 463 29.99 -3.25 3.17
CA PRO A 463 30.03 -2.09 2.28
C PRO A 463 29.26 -2.26 0.96
N HIS A 464 29.07 -3.52 0.54
CA HIS A 464 28.34 -3.90 -0.67
C HIS A 464 26.86 -4.17 -0.39
N LYS A 465 26.53 -4.72 0.79
CA LYS A 465 25.15 -4.93 1.25
C LYS A 465 24.41 -3.62 1.48
N ASP A 466 25.10 -2.58 1.95
CA ASP A 466 24.50 -1.26 2.23
C ASP A 466 23.91 -0.57 0.99
N ILE A 467 24.48 -0.82 -0.20
CA ILE A 467 24.03 -0.24 -1.47
C ILE A 467 23.31 -1.25 -2.38
N TYR A 468 23.13 -2.48 -1.88
CA TYR A 468 22.71 -3.60 -2.71
C TYR A 468 21.34 -3.37 -3.36
N ILE A 469 20.38 -2.88 -2.59
CA ILE A 469 19.00 -2.70 -3.06
C ILE A 469 18.92 -1.58 -4.09
N GLU A 470 19.65 -0.48 -3.91
CA GLU A 470 19.72 0.60 -4.90
C GLU A 470 20.36 0.11 -6.20
N CYS A 471 21.44 -0.67 -6.11
CA CYS A 471 22.07 -1.28 -7.28
C CYS A 471 21.15 -2.26 -8.00
N GLU A 472 20.40 -3.09 -7.27
CA GLU A 472 19.46 -4.07 -7.82
C GLU A 472 18.30 -3.35 -8.56
N GLN A 473 17.71 -2.32 -7.96
CA GLN A 473 16.69 -1.52 -8.62
C GLN A 473 17.22 -0.77 -9.85
N ALA A 474 18.43 -0.22 -9.78
CA ALA A 474 19.07 0.45 -10.92
C ALA A 474 19.38 -0.54 -12.05
N SER A 475 19.83 -1.75 -11.71
CA SER A 475 20.08 -2.83 -12.66
C SER A 475 18.81 -3.25 -13.41
N LEU A 476 17.71 -3.48 -12.70
CA LEU A 476 16.43 -3.82 -13.32
C LEU A 476 15.94 -2.70 -14.26
N LYS A 477 16.14 -1.43 -13.90
CA LYS A 477 15.82 -0.28 -14.77
C LYS A 477 16.70 -0.23 -16.01
N GLN A 478 18.00 -0.55 -15.90
CA GLN A 478 18.90 -0.64 -17.06
C GLN A 478 18.48 -1.76 -18.02
N LEU A 479 18.16 -2.96 -17.50
CA LEU A 479 17.68 -4.10 -18.28
C LEU A 479 16.39 -3.76 -19.03
N TYR A 480 15.42 -3.15 -18.33
CA TYR A 480 14.18 -2.67 -18.95
C TYR A 480 14.46 -1.66 -20.07
N LYS A 481 15.30 -0.64 -19.83
CA LYS A 481 15.63 0.36 -20.85
C LYS A 481 16.27 -0.28 -22.08
N ALA A 482 17.24 -1.17 -21.89
CA ALA A 482 17.92 -1.87 -22.98
C ALA A 482 16.94 -2.72 -23.80
N LYS A 483 16.03 -3.45 -23.15
CA LYS A 483 15.02 -4.23 -23.86
C LYS A 483 14.01 -3.36 -24.62
N MET A 484 13.62 -2.22 -24.06
CA MET A 484 12.75 -1.26 -24.76
C MET A 484 13.46 -0.62 -25.96
N ASP A 485 14.78 -0.42 -25.92
CA ASP A 485 15.60 0.05 -27.05
C ASP A 485 15.75 -1.02 -28.14
N GLU A 486 15.93 -2.29 -27.75
CA GLU A 486 15.95 -3.46 -28.64
C GLU A 486 14.63 -3.57 -29.42
N LEU A 487 13.49 -3.58 -28.71
CA LEU A 487 12.16 -3.66 -29.32
C LEU A 487 11.87 -2.47 -30.26
N ARG A 488 12.36 -1.27 -29.93
CA ARG A 488 12.27 -0.10 -30.82
C ARG A 488 13.07 -0.27 -32.11
N SER A 489 14.24 -0.90 -32.02
CA SER A 489 15.15 -1.12 -33.14
C SER A 489 14.63 -2.21 -34.08
N GLU A 490 14.10 -3.31 -33.53
CA GLU A 490 13.45 -4.39 -34.30
C GLU A 490 12.29 -3.85 -35.16
N CYS A 491 11.48 -2.94 -34.60
CA CYS A 491 10.39 -2.31 -35.36
C CYS A 491 10.87 -1.46 -36.54
N GLN A 492 11.98 -0.71 -36.38
CA GLN A 492 12.51 0.12 -37.46
C GLN A 492 13.02 -0.74 -38.64
N LEU A 493 13.66 -1.86 -38.35
CA LEU A 493 14.16 -2.81 -39.35
C LEU A 493 13.03 -3.50 -40.11
N SER A 494 11.95 -3.88 -39.44
CA SER A 494 10.78 -4.51 -40.09
C SER A 494 10.05 -3.59 -41.10
N SER A 495 10.23 -2.26 -40.99
CA SER A 495 9.62 -1.28 -41.91
C SER A 495 10.40 -1.04 -43.20
N SER A 496 11.69 -1.41 -43.27
CA SER A 496 12.56 -1.11 -44.41
C SER A 496 12.65 -2.23 -45.46
N GLU A 497 12.35 -3.49 -45.11
CA GLU A 497 12.49 -4.64 -46.02
C GLU A 497 11.32 -4.85 -47.00
N SER A 498 10.19 -4.14 -46.85
CA SER A 498 9.00 -4.33 -47.72
C SER A 498 8.96 -3.50 -49.02
N SER A 499 10.01 -2.71 -49.33
CA SER A 499 10.06 -1.84 -50.53
C SER A 499 10.60 -2.50 -51.81
N GLY A 500 10.41 -3.82 -51.94
CA GLY A 500 11.15 -4.65 -52.89
C GLY A 500 10.33 -5.46 -53.90
N THR A 501 9.19 -5.00 -54.42
CA THR A 501 8.66 -5.55 -55.70
C THR A 501 7.64 -4.64 -56.39
N ILE A 502 7.86 -4.39 -57.68
CA ILE A 502 7.11 -3.47 -58.54
C ILE A 502 5.78 -4.12 -58.97
N GLY A 503 4.65 -3.51 -58.59
CA GLY A 503 3.31 -3.83 -59.11
C GLY A 503 2.29 -2.73 -58.78
N ARG A 504 1.87 -1.97 -59.79
CA ARG A 504 0.94 -0.82 -59.68
C ARG A 504 -0.44 -1.23 -59.13
N SER A 505 -0.72 -0.90 -57.87
CA SER A 505 -2.03 -0.38 -57.43
C SER A 505 -1.82 0.50 -56.18
N LYS A 506 -1.96 1.82 -56.36
CA LYS A 506 -1.81 2.82 -55.30
C LYS A 506 -3.17 3.04 -54.63
N GLY A 507 -3.30 2.58 -53.39
CA GLY A 507 -4.42 2.90 -52.50
C GLY A 507 -4.27 2.24 -51.14
N ALA A 508 -3.80 3.02 -50.16
CA ALA A 508 -3.86 2.74 -48.71
C ALA A 508 -3.26 1.40 -48.21
N SER A 509 -1.93 1.36 -48.09
CA SER A 509 -1.29 0.45 -47.12
C SER A 509 -0.08 1.16 -46.50
N ILE A 510 -0.37 2.11 -45.61
CA ILE A 510 0.60 2.66 -44.66
C ILE A 510 -0.13 2.61 -43.31
N VAL A 511 -0.25 1.41 -42.76
CA VAL A 511 -0.47 1.24 -41.31
C VAL A 511 0.91 0.99 -40.74
N LEU A 512 1.43 1.97 -40.00
CA LEU A 512 2.64 1.80 -39.20
C LEU A 512 2.39 0.63 -38.23
N SER A 513 2.95 -0.54 -38.50
CA SER A 513 2.93 -1.68 -37.60
C SER A 513 3.84 -1.39 -36.41
N ASN A 514 3.31 -0.66 -35.43
CA ASN A 514 3.95 -0.43 -34.13
C ASN A 514 3.98 -1.74 -33.31
N PRO A 515 4.95 -1.93 -32.41
CA PRO A 515 5.13 -3.19 -31.71
C PRO A 515 3.94 -3.42 -30.77
N GLU A 516 3.19 -4.48 -31.07
CA GLU A 516 2.12 -4.98 -30.23
C GLU A 516 2.68 -5.51 -28.91
N ILE A 517 1.86 -5.56 -27.86
CA ILE A 517 2.23 -6.14 -26.56
C ILE A 517 2.66 -7.58 -26.78
N SER A 518 3.82 -7.99 -26.30
CA SER A 518 4.26 -9.39 -26.32
C SER A 518 4.31 -9.97 -24.91
N VAL A 519 3.73 -11.16 -24.76
CA VAL A 519 3.75 -11.90 -23.49
C VAL A 519 5.17 -12.37 -23.15
N THR A 520 6.01 -12.65 -24.15
CA THR A 520 7.39 -13.10 -23.94
C THR A 520 8.25 -12.04 -23.25
N VAL A 521 8.02 -10.76 -23.56
CA VAL A 521 8.72 -9.64 -22.92
C VAL A 521 8.39 -9.57 -21.43
N VAL A 522 7.12 -9.79 -21.06
CA VAL A 522 6.72 -9.82 -19.64
C VAL A 522 7.30 -11.04 -18.92
N THR A 523 7.41 -12.20 -19.58
CA THR A 523 8.09 -13.36 -18.99
C THR A 523 9.58 -13.10 -18.75
N GLU A 524 10.25 -12.33 -19.62
CA GLU A 524 11.64 -11.91 -19.39
C GLU A 524 11.77 -10.99 -18.18
N PHE A 525 10.84 -10.03 -18.01
CA PHE A 525 10.82 -9.14 -16.84
C PHE A 525 10.64 -9.93 -15.55
N VAL A 526 9.72 -10.90 -15.54
CA VAL A 526 9.54 -11.82 -14.40
C VAL A 526 10.80 -12.63 -14.13
N ARG A 527 11.47 -13.15 -15.17
CA ARG A 527 12.72 -13.90 -15.02
C ARG A 527 13.83 -13.05 -14.39
N TRP A 528 13.98 -11.78 -14.78
CA TRP A 528 14.95 -10.89 -14.14
C TRP A 528 14.62 -10.64 -12.67
N ASN A 529 13.32 -10.52 -12.35
CA ASN A 529 12.85 -10.38 -10.99
C ASN A 529 13.12 -11.65 -10.16
N GLU A 530 12.86 -12.83 -10.69
CA GLU A 530 13.17 -14.12 -10.05
C GLU A 530 14.65 -14.23 -9.68
N GLU A 531 15.52 -13.81 -10.59
CA GLU A 531 16.97 -13.76 -10.37
C GLU A 531 17.33 -12.81 -9.23
N ALA A 532 16.73 -11.61 -9.20
CA ALA A 532 16.94 -10.61 -8.15
C ALA A 532 16.40 -11.06 -6.78
N ILE A 533 15.23 -11.71 -6.74
CA ILE A 533 14.63 -12.24 -5.51
C ILE A 533 15.47 -13.39 -4.94
N SER A 534 16.05 -14.21 -5.81
CA SER A 534 17.01 -15.25 -5.42
C SER A 534 18.24 -14.65 -4.73
N ARG A 535 18.81 -13.58 -5.30
CA ARG A 535 19.91 -12.82 -4.66
C ARG A 535 19.50 -12.16 -3.35
N CYS A 536 18.31 -11.53 -3.27
CA CYS A 536 17.82 -10.94 -2.02
C CYS A 536 17.76 -11.97 -0.89
N SER A 537 17.40 -13.21 -1.22
CA SER A 537 17.29 -14.31 -0.25
C SER A 537 18.62 -14.88 0.18
N LEU A 538 19.66 -14.70 -0.65
CA LEU A 538 21.03 -15.03 -0.28
C LEU A 538 21.58 -14.05 0.77
N PHE A 539 21.33 -12.75 0.60
CA PHE A 539 21.91 -11.72 1.49
C PHE A 539 21.12 -11.47 2.79
N SER A 540 19.85 -11.85 2.83
CA SER A 540 18.94 -11.58 3.95
C SER A 540 18.39 -12.88 4.55
N LEU A 541 18.95 -13.30 5.69
CA LEU A 541 18.50 -14.48 6.43
C LEU A 541 17.28 -14.21 7.34
N GLN A 542 17.10 -12.96 7.78
CA GLN A 542 15.95 -12.58 8.61
C GLN A 542 14.71 -12.29 7.76
N PRO A 543 13.52 -12.82 8.11
CA PRO A 543 12.30 -12.60 7.33
C PRO A 543 11.93 -11.12 7.14
N ALA A 544 12.17 -10.27 8.16
CA ALA A 544 11.91 -8.84 8.10
C ALA A 544 12.82 -8.12 7.10
N ALA A 545 14.13 -8.40 7.14
CA ALA A 545 15.10 -7.84 6.20
C ALA A 545 14.82 -8.34 4.77
N LEU A 546 14.51 -9.64 4.63
CA LEU A 546 14.15 -10.22 3.34
C LEU A 546 12.90 -9.57 2.73
N ALA A 547 11.85 -9.37 3.51
CA ALA A 547 10.65 -8.68 3.04
C ALA A 547 10.93 -7.21 2.66
N ALA A 548 11.83 -6.54 3.38
CA ALA A 548 12.28 -5.18 3.07
C ALA A 548 13.07 -5.10 1.76
N SER A 549 13.83 -6.15 1.41
CA SER A 549 14.56 -6.25 0.13
C SER A 549 13.67 -6.65 -1.05
N ILE A 550 12.76 -7.61 -0.84
CA ILE A 550 11.87 -8.15 -1.88
C ILE A 550 10.88 -7.08 -2.37
N LYS A 551 10.32 -6.28 -1.46
CA LYS A 551 9.31 -5.27 -1.80
C LYS A 551 9.79 -4.29 -2.89
N PRO A 552 10.90 -3.54 -2.72
CA PRO A 552 11.39 -2.61 -3.74
C PRO A 552 11.71 -3.26 -5.09
N VAL A 553 12.17 -4.51 -5.08
CA VAL A 553 12.48 -5.31 -6.29
C VAL A 553 11.18 -5.69 -7.01
N PHE A 554 10.17 -6.16 -6.28
CA PHE A 554 8.86 -6.49 -6.83
C PHE A 554 8.13 -5.25 -7.35
N THR A 555 8.16 -4.13 -6.62
CA THR A 555 7.59 -2.85 -7.07
C THR A 555 8.22 -2.38 -8.39
N CYS A 556 9.52 -2.66 -8.63
CA CYS A 556 10.17 -2.36 -9.91
C CYS A 556 9.60 -3.19 -11.07
N LEU A 557 9.33 -4.48 -10.85
CA LEU A 557 8.63 -5.32 -11.84
C LEU A 557 7.22 -4.81 -12.13
N LEU A 558 6.46 -4.46 -11.08
CA LEU A 558 5.10 -3.91 -11.23
C LEU A 558 5.10 -2.64 -12.09
N ASP A 559 6.05 -1.73 -11.85
CA ASP A 559 6.19 -0.49 -12.62
C ASP A 559 6.56 -0.77 -14.09
N GLN A 560 7.52 -1.66 -14.34
CA GLN A 560 7.95 -2.05 -15.69
C GLN A 560 6.82 -2.70 -16.50
N VAL A 561 6.13 -3.69 -15.91
CA VAL A 561 4.99 -4.37 -16.55
C VAL A 561 3.85 -3.39 -16.79
N SER A 562 3.53 -2.54 -15.81
CA SER A 562 2.49 -1.51 -15.96
C SER A 562 2.83 -0.54 -17.09
N GLN A 563 4.06 -0.02 -17.17
CA GLN A 563 4.47 0.92 -18.21
C GLN A 563 4.46 0.27 -19.60
N TYR A 564 4.94 -0.96 -19.71
CA TYR A 564 4.95 -1.72 -20.96
C TYR A 564 3.53 -1.95 -21.50
N ILE A 565 2.63 -2.44 -20.65
CA ILE A 565 1.23 -2.71 -21.01
C ILE A 565 0.50 -1.41 -21.35
N ILE A 566 0.62 -0.37 -20.51
CA ILE A 566 -0.05 0.92 -20.77
C ILE A 566 0.43 1.49 -22.10
N GLY A 567 1.75 1.55 -22.33
CA GLY A 567 2.30 2.06 -23.58
C GLY A 567 1.85 1.25 -24.80
N GLY A 568 1.75 -0.08 -24.68
CA GLY A 568 1.24 -0.93 -25.76
C GLY A 568 -0.25 -0.71 -26.05
N LEU A 569 -1.08 -0.61 -25.01
CA LEU A 569 -2.52 -0.33 -25.15
C LEU A 569 -2.75 1.06 -25.74
N GLU A 570 -2.01 2.07 -25.31
CA GLU A 570 -2.13 3.43 -25.85
C GLU A 570 -1.72 3.50 -27.33
N ARG A 571 -0.62 2.85 -27.74
CA ARG A 571 -0.24 2.75 -29.15
C ARG A 571 -1.31 2.06 -29.99
N SER A 572 -1.91 0.97 -29.50
CA SER A 572 -3.02 0.31 -30.21
C SER A 572 -4.28 1.19 -30.29
N ARG A 573 -4.53 2.02 -29.27
CA ARG A 573 -5.63 3.00 -29.23
C ARG A 573 -5.42 4.17 -30.20
N GLU A 574 -4.18 4.57 -30.45
CA GLU A 574 -3.88 5.60 -31.46
C GLU A 574 -4.39 5.20 -32.85
N GLY A 575 -4.26 3.92 -33.23
CA GLY A 575 -4.81 3.41 -34.49
C GLY A 575 -6.34 3.52 -34.60
N LEU A 576 -7.07 3.39 -33.49
CA LEU A 576 -8.52 3.65 -33.44
C LEU A 576 -8.84 5.15 -33.59
N THR A 577 -7.97 6.00 -33.02
CA THR A 577 -8.12 7.46 -33.06
C THR A 577 -7.84 8.00 -34.47
N GLU A 578 -6.81 7.47 -35.13
CA GLU A 578 -6.50 7.79 -36.52
C GLU A 578 -7.63 7.34 -37.46
N ALA A 579 -8.16 6.12 -37.27
CA ALA A 579 -9.33 5.65 -38.03
C ALA A 579 -10.56 6.54 -37.82
N ALA A 580 -10.80 7.04 -36.60
CA ALA A 580 -11.86 8.00 -36.33
C ALA A 580 -11.62 9.35 -37.04
N ALA A 581 -10.39 9.88 -37.00
CA ALA A 581 -10.04 11.13 -37.67
C ALA A 581 -10.19 11.04 -39.20
N LEU A 582 -9.83 9.90 -39.80
CA LEU A 582 -10.06 9.65 -41.22
C LEU A 582 -11.56 9.74 -41.56
N ARG A 583 -12.44 9.15 -40.74
CA ARG A 583 -13.90 9.25 -40.94
C ARG A 583 -14.41 10.68 -40.84
N GLU A 584 -13.97 11.45 -39.84
CA GLU A 584 -14.39 12.85 -39.66
C GLU A 584 -13.96 13.74 -40.83
N LYS A 585 -12.74 13.55 -41.33
CA LYS A 585 -12.21 14.28 -42.51
C LYS A 585 -13.07 14.06 -43.75
N HIS A 586 -13.68 12.89 -43.91
CA HIS A 586 -14.56 12.58 -45.03
C HIS A 586 -15.99 13.08 -44.86
N LEU A 587 -16.45 13.32 -43.63
CA LEU A 587 -17.78 13.88 -43.33
C LEU A 587 -17.88 15.38 -43.67
N LEU A 588 -16.77 16.13 -43.56
CA LEU A 588 -16.71 17.57 -43.87
C LEU A 588 -16.64 17.88 -45.38
N GLY A 589 -16.39 16.88 -46.23
CA GLY A 589 -16.16 17.05 -47.67
C GLY A 589 -17.39 16.94 -48.58
N THR A 590 -18.60 16.74 -48.04
CA THR A 590 -19.78 16.32 -48.83
C THR A 590 -20.47 17.43 -49.63
N SER A 591 -19.81 18.54 -49.92
CA SER A 591 -20.37 19.63 -50.74
C SER A 591 -19.80 19.70 -52.16
N VAL A 592 -19.46 18.57 -52.81
CA VAL A 592 -18.83 18.62 -54.14
C VAL A 592 -19.34 17.53 -55.12
N SER A 593 -19.68 17.98 -56.32
CA SER A 593 -20.03 17.35 -57.60
C SER A 593 -19.97 15.82 -57.78
N ARG A 594 -20.83 15.31 -58.68
CA ARG A 594 -21.05 13.89 -59.06
C ARG A 594 -19.78 13.03 -59.35
N ARG A 595 -18.64 13.63 -59.72
CA ARG A 595 -17.34 12.93 -59.91
C ARG A 595 -16.56 12.70 -58.60
N VAL A 596 -16.83 13.48 -57.55
CA VAL A 596 -16.19 13.36 -56.22
C VAL A 596 -16.94 12.34 -55.34
N ALA A 597 -18.20 12.04 -55.65
CA ALA A 597 -19.02 11.07 -54.90
C ALA A 597 -18.44 9.64 -54.90
N ALA A 598 -17.95 9.15 -56.04
CA ALA A 598 -17.32 7.82 -56.13
C ALA A 598 -15.98 7.76 -55.36
N ALA A 599 -15.19 8.83 -55.42
CA ALA A 599 -13.94 8.95 -54.66
C ALA A 599 -14.20 9.08 -53.15
N ALA A 600 -15.25 9.79 -52.74
CA ALA A 600 -15.68 9.89 -51.34
C ALA A 600 -16.22 8.55 -50.80
N ALA A 601 -16.95 7.78 -51.60
CA ALA A 601 -17.42 6.44 -51.24
C ALA A 601 -16.23 5.47 -51.02
N SER A 602 -15.28 5.44 -51.96
CA SER A 602 -14.05 4.63 -51.82
C SER A 602 -13.20 5.06 -50.61
N ALA A 603 -13.10 6.37 -50.34
CA ALA A 603 -12.38 6.87 -49.17
C ALA A 603 -13.07 6.49 -47.84
N ALA A 604 -14.41 6.51 -47.80
CA ALA A 604 -15.18 6.07 -46.64
C ALA A 604 -15.02 4.56 -46.39
N GLU A 605 -14.97 3.75 -47.44
CA GLU A 605 -14.72 2.30 -47.35
C GLU A 605 -13.29 1.99 -46.84
N ASN A 606 -12.28 2.76 -47.28
CA ASN A 606 -10.92 2.66 -46.76
C ASN A 606 -10.86 3.04 -45.27
N ALA A 607 -11.58 4.07 -44.84
CA ALA A 607 -11.67 4.47 -43.43
C ALA A 607 -12.41 3.42 -42.57
N ALA A 608 -13.40 2.72 -43.14
CA ALA A 608 -14.08 1.60 -42.52
C ALA A 608 -13.13 0.40 -42.32
N ALA A 609 -12.37 0.03 -43.36
CA ALA A 609 -11.39 -1.05 -43.32
C ALA A 609 -10.26 -0.75 -42.31
N ALA A 610 -9.76 0.49 -42.28
CA ALA A 610 -8.79 0.93 -41.27
C ALA A 610 -9.35 0.79 -39.85
N GLY A 611 -10.61 1.18 -39.63
CA GLY A 611 -11.27 1.01 -38.34
C GLY A 611 -11.47 -0.43 -37.93
N GLU A 612 -11.80 -1.34 -38.86
CA GLU A 612 -11.89 -2.78 -38.60
C GLU A 612 -10.52 -3.37 -38.23
N SER A 613 -9.45 -3.00 -38.96
CA SER A 613 -8.09 -3.43 -38.65
C SER A 613 -7.62 -2.94 -37.27
N SER A 614 -7.84 -1.66 -36.96
CA SER A 614 -7.49 -1.08 -35.65
C SER A 614 -8.28 -1.72 -34.51
N PHE A 615 -9.55 -2.07 -34.74
CA PHE A 615 -10.35 -2.82 -33.77
C PHE A 615 -9.74 -4.20 -33.47
N LYS A 616 -9.34 -4.94 -34.52
CA LYS A 616 -8.73 -6.27 -34.38
C LYS A 616 -7.41 -6.20 -33.61
N SER A 617 -6.53 -5.27 -33.95
CA SER A 617 -5.25 -5.08 -33.26
C SER A 617 -5.44 -4.66 -31.79
N PHE A 618 -6.44 -3.82 -31.50
CA PHE A 618 -6.77 -3.45 -30.12
C PHE A 618 -7.28 -4.66 -29.32
N MET A 619 -8.15 -5.50 -29.89
CA MET A 619 -8.64 -6.72 -29.23
C MET A 619 -7.51 -7.71 -28.92
N ALA A 620 -6.59 -7.91 -29.87
CA ALA A 620 -5.39 -8.72 -29.64
C ALA A 620 -4.49 -8.14 -28.53
N SER A 621 -4.35 -6.82 -28.47
CA SER A 621 -3.59 -6.14 -27.43
C SER A 621 -4.22 -6.30 -26.03
N VAL A 622 -5.55 -6.26 -25.94
CA VAL A 622 -6.29 -6.52 -24.68
C VAL A 622 -6.11 -7.97 -24.23
N GLN A 623 -6.17 -8.94 -25.14
CA GLN A 623 -5.94 -10.36 -24.83
C GLN A 623 -4.54 -10.61 -24.24
N ARG A 624 -3.51 -10.04 -24.89
CA ARG A 624 -2.11 -10.18 -24.44
C ARG A 624 -1.84 -9.41 -23.15
N CYS A 625 -2.54 -8.30 -22.91
CA CYS A 625 -2.56 -7.63 -21.61
C CYS A 625 -3.10 -8.58 -20.52
N GLY A 626 -4.26 -9.20 -20.73
CA GLY A 626 -4.84 -10.16 -19.78
C GLY A 626 -3.89 -11.32 -19.45
N SER A 627 -3.24 -11.88 -20.48
CA SER A 627 -2.24 -12.94 -20.30
C SER A 627 -1.02 -12.48 -19.48
N SER A 628 -0.53 -11.27 -19.76
CA SER A 628 0.58 -10.66 -19.01
C SER A 628 0.24 -10.46 -17.54
N VAL A 629 -0.99 -10.00 -17.23
CA VAL A 629 -1.48 -9.84 -15.86
C VAL A 629 -1.58 -11.20 -15.14
N ALA A 630 -2.07 -12.23 -15.83
CA ALA A 630 -2.15 -13.58 -15.26
C ALA A 630 -0.77 -14.15 -14.88
N ILE A 631 0.24 -13.96 -15.74
CA ILE A 631 1.62 -14.37 -15.45
C ILE A 631 2.17 -13.66 -14.21
N LEU A 632 1.93 -12.35 -14.10
CA LEU A 632 2.37 -11.57 -12.95
C LEU A 632 1.68 -12.01 -11.64
N GLN A 633 0.37 -12.27 -11.69
CA GLN A 633 -0.39 -12.79 -10.55
C GLN A 633 0.11 -14.18 -10.13
N GLN A 634 0.34 -15.07 -11.09
CA GLN A 634 0.87 -16.41 -10.84
C GLN A 634 2.26 -16.37 -10.22
N TYR A 635 3.13 -15.49 -10.71
CA TYR A 635 4.45 -15.24 -10.13
C TYR A 635 4.35 -14.73 -8.68
N PHE A 636 3.46 -13.78 -8.41
CA PHE A 636 3.25 -13.25 -7.06
C PHE A 636 2.82 -14.36 -6.09
N VAL A 637 1.84 -15.19 -6.46
CA VAL A 637 1.35 -16.28 -5.61
C VAL A 637 2.44 -17.33 -5.38
N ASN A 638 3.16 -17.75 -6.43
CA ASN A 638 4.08 -18.87 -6.33
C ASN A 638 5.39 -18.52 -5.62
N SER A 639 5.95 -17.35 -5.91
CA SER A 639 7.34 -17.00 -5.58
C SER A 639 7.47 -15.91 -4.54
N ILE A 640 6.60 -14.90 -4.57
CA ILE A 640 6.68 -13.72 -3.68
C ILE A 640 5.87 -13.92 -2.40
N SER A 641 4.63 -14.40 -2.52
CA SER A 641 3.66 -14.48 -1.42
C SER A 641 4.22 -15.23 -0.21
N ARG A 642 4.75 -16.44 -0.43
CA ARG A 642 5.36 -17.27 0.63
C ARG A 642 6.52 -16.60 1.37
N ARG A 643 7.28 -15.73 0.70
CA ARG A 643 8.43 -15.02 1.30
C ARG A 643 8.00 -13.79 2.10
N LEU A 644 6.79 -13.27 1.87
CA LEU A 644 6.24 -12.10 2.56
C LEU A 644 5.29 -12.46 3.72
N LEU A 645 4.71 -13.66 3.71
CA LEU A 645 3.79 -14.13 4.77
C LEU A 645 4.34 -14.05 6.20
N PRO A 646 5.64 -14.30 6.49
CA PRO A 646 6.16 -14.22 7.85
C PRO A 646 6.20 -12.79 8.44
N VAL A 647 5.96 -11.75 7.63
CA VAL A 647 6.02 -10.36 8.07
C VAL A 647 4.64 -9.72 7.98
N ASP A 648 4.12 -9.31 9.14
CA ASP A 648 2.77 -8.74 9.26
C ASP A 648 2.56 -7.56 8.30
N GLY A 649 1.48 -7.64 7.52
CA GLY A 649 1.09 -6.62 6.55
C GLY A 649 1.96 -6.55 5.30
N ALA A 650 3.07 -7.28 5.20
CA ALA A 650 3.95 -7.23 4.02
C ALA A 650 3.28 -7.79 2.77
N HIS A 651 2.65 -8.96 2.89
CA HIS A 651 1.87 -9.57 1.80
C HIS A 651 0.72 -8.67 1.33
N ALA A 652 -0.06 -8.14 2.28
CA ALA A 652 -1.20 -7.27 1.97
C ALA A 652 -0.77 -5.99 1.24
N ALA A 653 0.30 -5.33 1.70
CA ALA A 653 0.85 -4.14 1.06
C ALA A 653 1.29 -4.43 -0.40
N SER A 654 2.04 -5.51 -0.64
CA SER A 654 2.47 -5.87 -2.00
C SER A 654 1.31 -6.29 -2.91
N SER A 655 0.28 -6.93 -2.35
CA SER A 655 -0.95 -7.26 -3.09
C SER A 655 -1.73 -6.00 -3.48
N GLU A 656 -1.81 -5.01 -2.59
CA GLU A 656 -2.45 -3.71 -2.86
C GLU A 656 -1.68 -2.90 -3.91
N GLU A 657 -0.33 -2.90 -3.85
CA GLU A 657 0.52 -2.29 -4.87
C GLU A 657 0.31 -2.94 -6.24
N MET A 658 0.25 -4.27 -6.31
CA MET A 658 -0.04 -4.99 -7.56
C MET A 658 -1.41 -4.61 -8.11
N ALA A 659 -2.46 -4.60 -7.28
CA ALA A 659 -3.80 -4.18 -7.70
C ALA A 659 -3.81 -2.73 -8.21
N THR A 660 -3.08 -1.83 -7.55
CA THR A 660 -2.96 -0.41 -7.95
C THR A 660 -2.25 -0.25 -9.28
N ALA A 661 -1.17 -1.00 -9.52
CA ALA A 661 -0.45 -0.99 -10.79
C ALA A 661 -1.35 -1.49 -11.93
N MET A 662 -2.06 -2.61 -11.73
CA MET A 662 -2.93 -3.19 -12.75
C MET A 662 -4.17 -2.34 -13.06
N SER A 663 -4.73 -1.64 -12.06
CA SER A 663 -5.88 -0.75 -12.26
C SER A 663 -5.60 0.39 -13.26
N ARG A 664 -4.34 0.85 -13.38
CA ARG A 664 -3.96 1.86 -14.38
C ARG A 664 -4.06 1.30 -15.81
N ALA A 665 -3.60 0.08 -16.03
CA ALA A 665 -3.73 -0.60 -17.32
C ALA A 665 -5.20 -0.90 -17.65
N GLU A 666 -6.00 -1.34 -16.67
CA GLU A 666 -7.44 -1.56 -16.82
C GLU A 666 -8.19 -0.30 -17.27
N SER A 667 -7.83 0.87 -16.73
CA SER A 667 -8.42 2.15 -17.13
C SER A 667 -8.18 2.47 -18.61
N VAL A 668 -6.98 2.19 -19.12
CA VAL A 668 -6.62 2.39 -20.53
C VAL A 668 -7.34 1.37 -21.42
N ALA A 669 -7.39 0.11 -21.01
CA ALA A 669 -8.13 -0.94 -21.71
C ALA A 669 -9.63 -0.58 -21.81
N CYS A 670 -10.26 -0.18 -20.70
CA CYS A 670 -11.66 0.25 -20.68
C CYS A 670 -11.93 1.41 -21.64
N LYS A 671 -11.06 2.43 -21.68
CA LYS A 671 -11.19 3.56 -22.61
C LYS A 671 -11.08 3.12 -24.07
N GLY A 672 -10.13 2.25 -24.39
CA GLY A 672 -9.99 1.74 -25.75
C GLY A 672 -11.14 0.82 -26.16
N LEU A 673 -11.67 -0.03 -25.26
CA LEU A 673 -12.87 -0.82 -25.51
C LEU A 673 -14.10 0.06 -25.79
N GLN A 674 -14.25 1.17 -25.05
CA GLN A 674 -15.30 2.15 -25.30
C GLN A 674 -15.16 2.80 -26.70
N GLN A 675 -13.93 3.14 -27.10
CA GLN A 675 -13.62 3.67 -28.42
C GLN A 675 -13.81 2.63 -29.54
N CYS A 676 -13.57 1.34 -29.26
CA CYS A 676 -13.91 0.24 -30.14
C CYS A 676 -15.42 0.18 -30.38
N ILE A 677 -16.24 0.25 -29.34
CA ILE A 677 -17.72 0.29 -29.48
C ILE A 677 -18.13 1.50 -30.33
N GLU A 678 -17.57 2.68 -30.08
CA GLU A 678 -17.87 3.89 -30.87
C GLU A 678 -17.48 3.73 -32.34
N THR A 679 -16.33 3.11 -32.60
CA THR A 679 -15.83 2.82 -33.94
C THR A 679 -16.78 1.89 -34.70
N VAL A 680 -17.29 0.84 -34.03
CA VAL A 680 -18.22 -0.12 -34.61
C VAL A 680 -19.58 0.52 -34.87
N ILE A 681 -20.11 1.28 -33.91
CA ILE A 681 -21.42 1.95 -34.04
C ILE A 681 -21.40 3.04 -35.10
N ALA A 682 -20.32 3.82 -35.20
CA ALA A 682 -20.16 4.82 -36.27
C ALA A 682 -20.20 4.18 -37.66
N GLU A 683 -19.61 3.00 -37.81
CA GLU A 683 -19.63 2.27 -39.08
C GLU A 683 -21.01 1.69 -39.39
N VAL A 684 -21.73 1.16 -38.39
CA VAL A 684 -23.13 0.75 -38.53
C VAL A 684 -24.01 1.94 -38.94
N GLU A 685 -23.85 3.11 -38.30
CA GLU A 685 -24.60 4.32 -38.65
C GLU A 685 -24.30 4.81 -40.07
N ARG A 686 -23.05 4.65 -40.53
CA ARG A 686 -22.64 4.94 -41.92
C ARG A 686 -23.33 3.99 -42.90
N LEU A 687 -23.23 2.67 -42.69
CA LEU A 687 -23.85 1.64 -43.53
C LEU A 687 -25.37 1.86 -43.63
N LEU A 688 -26.02 2.11 -42.50
CA LEU A 688 -27.45 2.43 -42.46
C LEU A 688 -27.77 3.70 -43.25
N SER A 689 -26.94 4.73 -43.19
CA SER A 689 -27.19 6.00 -43.89
C SER A 689 -26.91 5.92 -45.40
N THR A 690 -26.01 5.05 -45.85
CA THR A 690 -25.67 4.88 -47.28
C THR A 690 -26.56 3.87 -47.99
N GLU A 691 -26.89 2.75 -47.33
CA GLU A 691 -27.60 1.64 -47.96
C GLU A 691 -29.13 1.75 -47.82
N GLN A 692 -29.64 2.43 -46.78
CA GLN A 692 -31.08 2.49 -46.52
C GLN A 692 -31.78 3.61 -47.29
N LYS A 693 -32.71 3.23 -48.17
CA LYS A 693 -33.46 4.15 -49.03
C LYS A 693 -34.81 4.49 -48.41
N ALA A 694 -35.31 5.69 -48.66
CA ALA A 694 -36.64 6.10 -48.20
C ALA A 694 -37.77 5.21 -48.75
N THR A 695 -37.56 4.60 -49.92
CA THR A 695 -38.48 3.65 -50.56
C THR A 695 -38.58 2.31 -49.84
N ASP A 696 -37.60 1.95 -49.00
CA ASP A 696 -37.58 0.66 -48.30
C ASP A 696 -38.69 0.57 -47.26
N TYR A 697 -39.04 1.71 -46.64
CA TYR A 697 -40.12 1.80 -45.65
C TYR A 697 -41.38 2.50 -46.18
N ARG A 698 -41.37 2.97 -47.43
CA ARG A 698 -42.50 3.61 -48.09
C ARG A 698 -42.53 3.27 -49.58
N SER A 699 -43.02 2.08 -49.89
CA SER A 699 -43.23 1.65 -51.28
C SER A 699 -44.38 2.45 -51.93
N PRO A 700 -44.22 2.99 -53.15
CA PRO A 700 -45.30 3.69 -53.86
C PRO A 700 -46.38 2.75 -54.41
N ASP A 701 -46.19 1.43 -54.35
CA ASP A 701 -47.09 0.42 -54.90
C ASP A 701 -47.60 -0.48 -53.76
N ASP A 702 -48.69 -0.06 -53.09
CA ASP A 702 -49.30 -0.76 -51.94
C ASP A 702 -50.08 -2.04 -52.35
N GLY A 703 -50.11 -2.38 -53.65
CA GLY A 703 -50.89 -3.49 -54.21
C GLY A 703 -50.10 -4.77 -54.57
N ILE A 704 -48.77 -4.78 -54.45
CA ILE A 704 -47.93 -5.95 -54.79
C ILE A 704 -47.50 -6.69 -53.50
N ILE A 705 -47.39 -8.01 -53.59
CA ILE A 705 -46.95 -8.94 -52.53
C ILE A 705 -45.75 -8.34 -51.76
N PRO A 706 -45.84 -8.21 -50.41
CA PRO A 706 -44.74 -7.67 -49.62
C PRO A 706 -43.47 -8.51 -49.77
N ASP A 707 -42.34 -7.87 -50.09
CA ASP A 707 -41.02 -8.50 -50.04
C ASP A 707 -40.68 -8.84 -48.58
N HIS A 708 -40.62 -10.14 -48.25
CA HIS A 708 -40.39 -10.66 -46.89
C HIS A 708 -38.91 -10.72 -46.47
N ARG A 709 -38.01 -10.18 -47.30
CA ARG A 709 -36.58 -10.13 -47.00
C ARG A 709 -36.24 -8.91 -46.13
N PRO A 710 -35.25 -9.03 -45.23
CA PRO A 710 -34.69 -7.85 -44.56
C PRO A 710 -34.14 -6.87 -45.60
N THR A 711 -34.04 -5.60 -45.22
CA THR A 711 -33.47 -4.56 -46.08
C THR A 711 -31.99 -4.82 -46.33
N SER A 712 -31.48 -4.34 -47.47
CA SER A 712 -30.05 -4.45 -47.81
C SER A 712 -29.17 -3.82 -46.73
N ALA A 713 -29.61 -2.69 -46.14
CA ALA A 713 -28.89 -2.06 -45.05
C ALA A 713 -28.85 -2.92 -43.78
N CYS A 714 -29.96 -3.61 -43.47
CA CYS A 714 -30.01 -4.54 -42.33
C CYS A 714 -29.02 -5.70 -42.52
N ALA A 715 -29.08 -6.38 -43.68
CA ALA A 715 -28.17 -7.47 -44.01
C ALA A 715 -26.68 -7.02 -43.98
N CYS A 716 -26.36 -5.86 -44.57
CA CYS A 716 -24.99 -5.32 -44.55
C CYS A 716 -24.50 -4.99 -43.13
N ALA A 717 -25.36 -4.40 -42.28
CA ALA A 717 -25.01 -4.08 -40.90
C ALA A 717 -24.77 -5.34 -40.05
N VAL A 718 -25.63 -6.36 -40.18
CA VAL A 718 -25.48 -7.64 -39.46
C VAL A 718 -24.23 -8.40 -39.91
N ALA A 719 -23.95 -8.42 -41.22
CA ALA A 719 -22.73 -9.03 -41.76
C ALA A 719 -21.46 -8.36 -41.20
N TYR A 720 -21.41 -7.02 -41.19
CA TYR A 720 -20.29 -6.27 -40.60
C TYR A 720 -20.12 -6.57 -39.10
N LEU A 721 -21.21 -6.48 -38.33
CA LEU A 721 -21.18 -6.72 -36.89
C LEU A 721 -20.73 -8.15 -36.56
N SER A 722 -21.14 -9.14 -37.35
CA SER A 722 -20.72 -10.54 -37.18
C SER A 722 -19.20 -10.71 -37.33
N ARG A 723 -18.59 -10.09 -38.35
CA ARG A 723 -17.11 -10.14 -38.55
C ARG A 723 -16.34 -9.49 -37.41
N VAL A 724 -16.84 -8.35 -36.92
CA VAL A 724 -16.21 -7.62 -35.81
C VAL A 724 -16.30 -8.42 -34.50
N LEU A 725 -17.45 -9.06 -34.25
CA LEU A 725 -17.65 -9.86 -33.04
C LEU A 725 -16.76 -11.09 -32.97
N GLU A 726 -16.42 -11.70 -34.10
CA GLU A 726 -15.46 -12.82 -34.13
C GLU A 726 -14.14 -12.41 -33.46
N SER A 727 -13.64 -11.21 -33.77
CA SER A 727 -12.40 -10.67 -33.17
C SER A 727 -12.58 -10.23 -31.71
N ALA A 728 -13.78 -9.80 -31.32
CA ALA A 728 -14.09 -9.50 -29.91
C ALA A 728 -14.17 -10.78 -29.07
N PHE A 729 -14.68 -11.88 -29.63
CA PHE A 729 -14.81 -13.17 -28.96
C PHE A 729 -13.47 -13.86 -28.73
N THR A 730 -12.47 -13.62 -29.58
CA THR A 730 -11.10 -14.08 -29.35
C THR A 730 -10.35 -13.20 -28.36
N GLY A 731 -10.68 -11.91 -28.29
CA GLY A 731 -9.96 -10.94 -27.45
C GLY A 731 -10.47 -10.81 -26.01
N LEU A 732 -11.74 -11.14 -25.76
CA LEU A 732 -12.41 -10.96 -24.48
C LEU A 732 -13.03 -12.26 -23.98
N GLU A 733 -12.88 -12.52 -22.67
CA GLU A 733 -13.39 -13.72 -22.01
C GLU A 733 -14.26 -13.38 -20.78
N GLY A 734 -15.06 -14.36 -20.34
CA GLY A 734 -15.85 -14.30 -19.10
C GLY A 734 -16.73 -13.06 -18.96
N LEU A 735 -16.67 -12.42 -17.80
CA LEU A 735 -17.48 -11.24 -17.48
C LEU A 735 -17.14 -10.00 -18.34
N ASN A 736 -15.89 -9.87 -18.79
CA ASN A 736 -15.46 -8.74 -19.64
C ASN A 736 -16.11 -8.82 -21.03
N LYS A 737 -16.17 -10.02 -21.61
CA LYS A 737 -16.92 -10.29 -22.83
C LYS A 737 -18.39 -9.90 -22.66
N GLN A 738 -19.01 -10.33 -21.57
CA GLN A 738 -20.43 -10.06 -21.32
C GLN A 738 -20.75 -8.57 -21.14
N ALA A 739 -19.91 -7.84 -20.41
CA ALA A 739 -20.06 -6.40 -20.22
C ALA A 739 -19.91 -5.63 -21.55
N PHE A 740 -18.93 -6.00 -22.38
CA PHE A 740 -18.71 -5.41 -23.69
C PHE A 740 -19.91 -5.62 -24.63
N LEU A 741 -20.42 -6.85 -24.71
CA LEU A 741 -21.56 -7.18 -25.57
C LEU A 741 -22.85 -6.49 -25.12
N THR A 742 -23.07 -6.39 -23.80
CA THR A 742 -24.22 -5.68 -23.24
C THR A 742 -24.19 -4.19 -23.61
N GLU A 743 -23.04 -3.53 -23.50
CA GLU A 743 -22.92 -2.11 -23.89
C GLU A 743 -23.02 -1.93 -25.41
N LEU A 744 -22.38 -2.79 -26.20
CA LEU A 744 -22.50 -2.78 -27.67
C LEU A 744 -23.98 -2.93 -28.10
N GLY A 745 -24.70 -3.89 -27.53
CA GLY A 745 -26.13 -4.10 -27.81
C GLY A 745 -27.00 -2.90 -27.40
N ASN A 746 -26.71 -2.27 -26.26
CA ASN A 746 -27.40 -1.05 -25.83
C ASN A 746 -27.17 0.13 -26.79
N ARG A 747 -25.94 0.30 -27.28
CA ARG A 747 -25.60 1.33 -28.25
C ARG A 747 -26.22 1.06 -29.62
N LEU A 748 -26.21 -0.20 -30.06
CA LEU A 748 -26.85 -0.63 -31.30
C LEU A 748 -28.36 -0.34 -31.27
N HIS A 749 -29.05 -0.75 -30.20
CA HIS A 749 -30.47 -0.45 -30.01
C HIS A 749 -30.77 1.06 -30.11
N LYS A 750 -29.96 1.89 -29.45
CA LYS A 750 -30.11 3.35 -29.49
C LYS A 750 -29.83 3.93 -30.89
N GLY A 751 -28.80 3.45 -31.57
CA GLY A 751 -28.43 3.86 -32.94
C GLY A 751 -29.52 3.52 -33.95
N LEU A 752 -30.06 2.30 -33.89
CA LEU A 752 -31.18 1.85 -34.73
C LEU A 752 -32.43 2.70 -34.50
N LEU A 753 -32.81 2.95 -33.25
CA LEU A 753 -33.96 3.80 -32.94
C LEU A 753 -33.79 5.22 -33.49
N ASN A 754 -32.61 5.82 -33.36
CA ASN A 754 -32.31 7.14 -33.93
C ASN A 754 -32.31 7.14 -35.46
N HIS A 755 -31.88 6.05 -36.10
CA HIS A 755 -31.89 5.90 -37.55
C HIS A 755 -33.32 5.78 -38.08
N TRP A 756 -34.14 4.88 -37.53
CA TRP A 756 -35.54 4.70 -37.95
C TRP A 756 -36.40 5.96 -37.73
N GLN A 757 -36.05 6.81 -36.76
CA GLN A 757 -36.72 8.11 -36.55
C GLN A 757 -36.61 9.07 -37.75
N LYS A 758 -35.72 8.82 -38.71
CA LYS A 758 -35.55 9.65 -39.91
C LYS A 758 -36.50 9.28 -41.05
N PHE A 759 -37.23 8.17 -40.94
CA PHE A 759 -38.04 7.60 -42.02
C PHE A 759 -39.55 7.73 -41.78
N THR A 760 -40.30 7.64 -42.88
CA THR A 760 -41.76 7.56 -42.89
C THR A 760 -42.20 6.17 -43.33
N PHE A 761 -43.20 5.59 -42.68
CA PHE A 761 -43.66 4.22 -42.86
C PHE A 761 -45.09 4.15 -43.46
N ASN A 762 -45.32 3.21 -44.38
CA ASN A 762 -46.65 2.71 -44.76
C ASN A 762 -46.86 1.28 -44.19
N PRO A 763 -48.07 0.66 -44.26
CA PRO A 763 -48.30 -0.67 -43.68
C PRO A 763 -47.36 -1.76 -44.22
N SER A 764 -47.07 -1.74 -45.52
CA SER A 764 -46.09 -2.63 -46.17
C SER A 764 -44.66 -2.39 -45.66
N GLY A 765 -44.25 -1.13 -45.47
CA GLY A 765 -42.98 -0.75 -44.85
C GLY A 765 -42.90 -1.07 -43.35
N GLY A 766 -44.02 -1.10 -42.63
CA GLY A 766 -44.11 -1.57 -41.24
C GLY A 766 -43.80 -3.06 -41.10
N LEU A 767 -44.30 -3.89 -42.03
CA LEU A 767 -43.94 -5.31 -42.12
C LEU A 767 -42.44 -5.50 -42.40
N ARG A 768 -41.86 -4.66 -43.26
CA ARG A 768 -40.44 -4.70 -43.60
C ARG A 768 -39.55 -4.28 -42.41
N LEU A 769 -39.94 -3.23 -41.67
CA LEU A 769 -39.30 -2.85 -40.41
C LEU A 769 -39.34 -3.98 -39.36
N LYS A 770 -40.47 -4.68 -39.24
CA LYS A 770 -40.59 -5.83 -38.33
C LYS A 770 -39.63 -6.96 -38.69
N ARG A 771 -39.40 -7.20 -39.99
CA ARG A 771 -38.40 -8.17 -40.46
C ARG A 771 -36.98 -7.75 -40.08
N ASP A 772 -36.61 -6.49 -40.31
CA ASP A 772 -35.31 -5.95 -39.91
C ASP A 772 -35.08 -6.05 -38.39
N ILE A 773 -36.08 -5.70 -37.58
CA ILE A 773 -36.02 -5.84 -36.12
C ILE A 773 -35.82 -7.31 -35.70
N THR A 774 -36.46 -8.24 -36.40
CA THR A 774 -36.32 -9.68 -36.13
C THR A 774 -34.90 -10.15 -36.45
N GLU A 775 -34.34 -9.73 -37.59
CA GLU A 775 -32.96 -10.05 -37.99
C GLU A 775 -31.94 -9.49 -36.98
N TYR A 776 -32.09 -8.22 -36.57
CA TYR A 776 -31.24 -7.65 -35.53
C TYR A 776 -31.42 -8.32 -34.18
N GLY A 777 -32.65 -8.73 -33.83
CA GLY A 777 -32.95 -9.46 -32.61
C GLY A 777 -32.32 -10.85 -32.59
N GLU A 778 -32.38 -11.58 -33.70
CA GLU A 778 -31.70 -12.88 -33.87
C GLU A 778 -30.19 -12.74 -33.74
N PHE A 779 -29.61 -11.70 -34.35
CA PHE A 779 -28.19 -11.40 -34.20
C PHE A 779 -27.81 -11.10 -32.74
N VAL A 780 -28.57 -10.24 -32.05
CA VAL A 780 -28.27 -9.83 -30.66
C VAL A 780 -28.47 -10.97 -29.66
N ARG A 781 -29.34 -11.96 -29.93
CA ARG A 781 -29.43 -13.16 -29.10
C ARG A 781 -28.11 -13.92 -28.99
N SER A 782 -27.23 -13.84 -29.99
CA SER A 782 -25.89 -14.41 -29.92
C SER A 782 -25.02 -13.78 -28.80
N PHE A 783 -25.44 -12.65 -28.23
CA PHE A 783 -24.72 -11.95 -27.16
C PHE A 783 -24.99 -12.59 -25.80
N ASN A 784 -26.03 -13.43 -25.67
CA ASN A 784 -26.52 -14.00 -24.41
C ASN A 784 -26.76 -12.92 -23.34
N ALA A 785 -27.35 -11.78 -23.71
CA ALA A 785 -27.53 -10.62 -22.85
C ALA A 785 -29.03 -10.30 -22.64
N PRO A 786 -29.69 -10.90 -21.62
CA PRO A 786 -31.14 -10.76 -21.42
C PRO A 786 -31.66 -9.31 -21.40
N PRO A 787 -30.96 -8.33 -20.78
CA PRO A 787 -31.42 -6.94 -20.78
C PRO A 787 -31.43 -6.28 -22.16
N VAL A 788 -30.68 -6.82 -23.12
CA VAL A 788 -30.65 -6.34 -24.52
C VAL A 788 -31.72 -7.09 -25.32
N ASP A 789 -31.85 -8.40 -25.12
CA ASP A 789 -32.88 -9.23 -25.76
C ASP A 789 -34.29 -8.67 -25.50
N GLU A 790 -34.59 -8.36 -24.23
CA GLU A 790 -35.85 -7.73 -23.82
C GLU A 790 -36.14 -6.41 -24.59
N LYS A 791 -35.10 -5.65 -24.94
CA LYS A 791 -35.27 -4.39 -25.68
C LYS A 791 -35.60 -4.63 -27.16
N PHE A 792 -34.96 -5.60 -27.79
CA PHE A 792 -35.25 -5.96 -29.18
C PHE A 792 -36.62 -6.63 -29.32
N GLU A 793 -37.05 -7.42 -28.32
CA GLU A 793 -38.43 -7.93 -28.24
C GLU A 793 -39.45 -6.79 -28.11
N GLN A 794 -39.17 -5.79 -27.26
CA GLN A 794 -40.02 -4.60 -27.14
C GLN A 794 -40.10 -3.82 -28.45
N LEU A 795 -38.99 -3.67 -29.20
CA LEU A 795 -39.02 -3.07 -30.54
C LEU A 795 -39.91 -3.86 -31.50
N GLY A 796 -39.87 -5.19 -31.44
CA GLY A 796 -40.73 -6.05 -32.25
C GLY A 796 -42.22 -5.86 -31.96
N ILE A 797 -42.58 -5.66 -30.68
CA ILE A 797 -43.96 -5.33 -30.28
C ILE A 797 -44.35 -3.94 -30.83
N ILE A 798 -43.45 -2.96 -30.76
CA ILE A 798 -43.71 -1.61 -31.28
C ILE A 798 -43.88 -1.61 -32.80
N ALA A 799 -43.15 -2.45 -33.53
CA ALA A 799 -43.30 -2.57 -34.99
C ALA A 799 -44.73 -2.97 -35.41
N ASN A 800 -45.46 -3.72 -34.57
CA ASN A 800 -46.86 -4.08 -34.83
C ASN A 800 -47.78 -2.86 -34.91
N VAL A 801 -47.42 -1.72 -34.31
CA VAL A 801 -48.18 -0.47 -34.38
C VAL A 801 -48.30 0.05 -35.82
N PHE A 802 -47.32 -0.24 -36.68
CA PHE A 802 -47.35 0.16 -38.10
C PHE A 802 -48.12 -0.82 -39.00
N ILE A 803 -48.54 -1.98 -38.48
CA ILE A 803 -49.12 -3.09 -39.25
C ILE A 803 -50.60 -3.29 -38.89
N VAL A 804 -50.96 -3.09 -37.62
CA VAL A 804 -52.26 -3.45 -37.06
C VAL A 804 -53.30 -2.35 -37.30
N ALA A 805 -54.55 -2.75 -37.56
CA ALA A 805 -55.66 -1.84 -37.78
C ALA A 805 -55.95 -0.97 -36.52
N PRO A 806 -56.44 0.28 -36.67
CA PRO A 806 -56.57 1.25 -35.58
C PRO A 806 -57.36 0.75 -34.36
N GLU A 807 -58.32 -0.15 -34.56
CA GLU A 807 -59.19 -0.70 -33.54
C GLU A 807 -58.47 -1.69 -32.61
N SER A 808 -57.38 -2.29 -33.10
CA SER A 808 -56.61 -3.32 -32.38
C SER A 808 -55.38 -2.77 -31.64
N LEU A 809 -55.19 -1.44 -31.65
CA LEU A 809 -54.05 -0.78 -30.99
C LEU A 809 -54.21 -0.64 -29.48
N GLY A 810 -55.44 -0.56 -28.96
CA GLY A 810 -55.70 -0.42 -27.52
C GLY A 810 -55.05 -1.52 -26.66
N PRO A 811 -55.32 -2.81 -26.96
CA PRO A 811 -54.75 -3.95 -26.21
C PRO A 811 -53.22 -4.03 -26.25
N LEU A 812 -52.58 -3.55 -27.34
CA LEU A 812 -51.12 -3.54 -27.50
C LEU A 812 -50.40 -2.62 -26.50
N PHE A 813 -51.08 -1.59 -25.95
CA PHE A 813 -50.50 -0.62 -25.02
C PHE A 813 -50.82 -0.88 -23.54
N GLU A 814 -51.67 -1.86 -23.24
CA GLU A 814 -52.10 -2.20 -21.87
C GLU A 814 -51.12 -3.13 -21.13
N GLY A 815 -50.29 -3.89 -21.85
CA GLY A 815 -49.51 -5.00 -21.27
C GLY A 815 -48.15 -4.66 -20.63
N THR A 816 -47.49 -3.52 -20.89
CA THR A 816 -46.15 -3.26 -20.31
C THR A 816 -45.74 -1.76 -20.29
N PRO A 817 -45.34 -1.17 -19.15
CA PRO A 817 -45.03 0.27 -19.05
C PRO A 817 -43.76 0.73 -19.79
N SER A 818 -42.82 -0.16 -20.11
CA SER A 818 -41.60 0.16 -20.89
C SER A 818 -41.94 0.51 -22.34
N ILE A 819 -42.88 -0.23 -22.93
CA ILE A 819 -43.33 -0.09 -24.32
C ILE A 819 -43.90 1.32 -24.56
N LYS A 820 -44.57 1.92 -23.57
CA LYS A 820 -45.19 3.26 -23.70
C LYS A 820 -44.20 4.37 -24.09
N LYS A 821 -42.94 4.35 -23.64
CA LYS A 821 -42.01 5.48 -23.82
C LYS A 821 -41.32 5.47 -25.20
N ASP A 822 -40.90 4.30 -25.67
CA ASP A 822 -40.30 4.14 -27.00
C ASP A 822 -41.38 4.06 -28.09
N ALA A 823 -42.55 3.48 -27.78
CA ALA A 823 -43.72 3.61 -28.65
C ALA A 823 -44.16 5.06 -28.80
N GLN A 824 -44.16 5.89 -27.74
CA GLN A 824 -44.46 7.32 -27.86
C GLN A 824 -43.53 8.03 -28.86
N ARG A 825 -42.24 7.70 -28.90
CA ARG A 825 -41.28 8.27 -29.87
C ARG A 825 -41.59 7.86 -31.31
N LEU A 826 -41.98 6.61 -31.53
CA LEU A 826 -42.35 6.09 -32.86
C LEU A 826 -43.79 6.49 -33.29
N ILE A 827 -44.71 6.67 -32.35
CA ILE A 827 -46.08 7.18 -32.58
C ILE A 827 -46.06 8.67 -32.96
N VAL A 828 -45.16 9.46 -32.38
CA VAL A 828 -44.95 10.87 -32.80
C VAL A 828 -44.50 10.97 -34.27
N LEU A 829 -43.88 9.92 -34.82
CA LEU A 829 -43.54 9.83 -36.25
C LEU A 829 -44.73 9.45 -37.14
N MET A 830 -45.69 8.64 -36.66
CA MET A 830 -46.95 8.42 -37.38
C MET A 830 -47.74 9.72 -37.59
N LEU A 831 -47.63 10.68 -36.67
CA LEU A 831 -48.28 12.00 -36.80
C LEU A 831 -47.68 12.88 -37.92
N ARG A 832 -46.58 12.46 -38.57
CA ARG A 832 -45.96 13.18 -39.70
C ARG A 832 -46.26 12.59 -41.08
N ILE A 833 -47.07 11.54 -41.18
CA ILE A 833 -47.42 10.89 -42.46
C ILE A 833 -48.90 11.13 -42.76
N SER A 834 -49.20 11.58 -43.98
CA SER A 834 -50.57 11.75 -44.48
C SER A 834 -51.36 10.45 -44.37
N CYS A 835 -52.22 10.33 -43.36
CA CYS A 835 -53.32 9.37 -43.31
C CYS A 835 -54.66 10.12 -43.27
N ASN A 836 -55.66 9.58 -43.97
CA ASN A 836 -56.98 10.16 -44.24
C ASN A 836 -57.71 10.65 -42.98
N GLY A 837 -58.55 11.68 -43.15
CA GLY A 837 -59.17 12.48 -42.08
C GLY A 837 -59.93 11.70 -40.98
N ALA A 838 -60.38 10.47 -41.25
CA ALA A 838 -61.04 9.62 -40.25
C ALA A 838 -60.07 9.02 -39.21
N GLN A 839 -58.83 8.69 -39.60
CA GLN A 839 -57.82 8.12 -38.68
C GLN A 839 -57.18 9.20 -37.80
N LYS A 840 -57.11 10.46 -38.24
CA LYS A 840 -56.64 11.59 -37.41
C LYS A 840 -57.51 11.82 -36.16
N HIS A 841 -58.82 11.63 -36.26
CA HIS A 841 -59.73 11.82 -35.14
C HIS A 841 -59.64 10.68 -34.11
N LEU A 842 -59.56 9.43 -34.56
CA LEU A 842 -59.39 8.27 -33.67
C LEU A 842 -58.03 8.25 -32.98
N PHE A 843 -56.95 8.61 -33.68
CA PHE A 843 -55.61 8.71 -33.08
C PHE A 843 -55.41 9.96 -32.21
N SER A 844 -56.07 11.09 -32.52
CA SER A 844 -56.11 12.26 -31.61
C SER A 844 -56.85 11.91 -30.32
N CYS A 845 -57.94 11.14 -30.42
CA CYS A 845 -58.72 10.66 -29.28
C CYS A 845 -57.94 9.59 -28.47
N LEU A 846 -57.24 8.66 -29.12
CA LEU A 846 -56.36 7.70 -28.44
C LEU A 846 -55.10 8.38 -27.87
N TYR A 847 -54.52 9.38 -28.54
CA TYR A 847 -53.40 10.16 -28.02
C TYR A 847 -53.83 11.02 -26.84
N SER A 848 -55.04 11.60 -26.84
CA SER A 848 -55.57 12.34 -25.69
C SER A 848 -55.97 11.40 -24.54
N THR A 849 -56.52 10.22 -24.83
CA THR A 849 -56.93 9.24 -23.82
C THR A 849 -55.74 8.47 -23.25
N VAL A 850 -54.71 8.17 -24.04
CA VAL A 850 -53.46 7.53 -23.61
C VAL A 850 -52.47 8.56 -23.05
N ALA A 851 -52.45 9.82 -23.49
CA ALA A 851 -51.73 10.89 -22.79
C ALA A 851 -52.41 11.23 -21.46
N ALA A 852 -53.74 11.20 -21.38
CA ALA A 852 -54.46 11.34 -20.11
C ALA A 852 -54.26 10.13 -19.20
N ALA A 853 -54.29 8.90 -19.70
CA ALA A 853 -54.08 7.67 -18.92
C ALA A 853 -52.60 7.45 -18.53
N ALA A 854 -51.64 7.80 -19.39
CA ALA A 854 -50.20 7.78 -19.07
C ALA A 854 -49.78 8.97 -18.19
N ALA A 855 -50.52 10.09 -18.23
CA ALA A 855 -50.39 11.16 -17.27
C ALA A 855 -51.12 10.89 -15.93
N ALA A 856 -51.89 9.79 -15.81
CA ALA A 856 -52.73 9.51 -14.63
C ALA A 856 -52.41 8.25 -13.81
N ALA A 857 -51.52 7.33 -14.23
CA ALA A 857 -51.22 6.13 -13.44
C ALA A 857 -49.71 5.80 -13.49
N PRO A 858 -48.84 6.54 -12.76
CA PRO A 858 -48.70 6.49 -11.29
C PRO A 858 -48.43 7.88 -10.66
N SER A 859 -48.93 8.94 -11.29
CA SER A 859 -48.68 10.34 -10.92
C SER A 859 -49.70 10.93 -9.93
N ASN A 860 -50.94 10.42 -9.91
CA ASN A 860 -52.00 10.92 -9.02
C ASN A 860 -51.93 10.34 -7.60
N VAL A 861 -51.48 9.09 -7.43
CA VAL A 861 -51.42 8.45 -6.09
C VAL A 861 -50.36 9.11 -5.19
N LEU A 862 -49.18 9.43 -5.74
CA LEU A 862 -48.14 10.16 -4.98
C LEU A 862 -48.57 11.60 -4.69
N MET A 863 -49.29 12.24 -5.63
CA MET A 863 -49.84 13.59 -5.44
C MET A 863 -50.93 13.60 -4.35
N GLU A 864 -51.88 12.67 -4.40
CA GLU A 864 -52.89 12.48 -3.35
C GLU A 864 -52.24 12.12 -2.02
N PHE A 865 -51.21 11.27 -1.98
CA PHE A 865 -50.50 10.95 -0.75
C PHE A 865 -49.77 12.18 -0.16
N LEU A 866 -49.05 12.95 -0.96
CA LEU A 866 -48.35 14.17 -0.50
C LEU A 866 -49.34 15.24 -0.02
N VAL A 867 -50.48 15.40 -0.70
CA VAL A 867 -51.50 16.40 -0.38
C VAL A 867 -52.36 15.96 0.81
N ASN A 868 -52.84 14.71 0.84
CA ASN A 868 -53.79 14.21 1.85
C ASN A 868 -53.11 13.67 3.12
N SER A 869 -51.89 13.12 3.03
CA SER A 869 -51.20 12.52 4.20
C SER A 869 -50.12 13.43 4.81
N LEU A 870 -49.54 14.36 4.04
CA LEU A 870 -48.42 15.21 4.47
C LEU A 870 -48.69 16.73 4.33
N ASP A 871 -49.92 17.14 4.02
CA ASP A 871 -50.36 18.55 3.90
C ASP A 871 -49.49 19.41 2.96
N PHE A 872 -49.05 18.85 1.83
CA PHE A 872 -48.39 19.64 0.78
C PHE A 872 -49.41 20.52 0.05
N SER A 873 -49.03 21.77 -0.24
CA SER A 873 -49.78 22.53 -1.24
C SER A 873 -49.61 21.88 -2.62
N THR A 874 -50.59 22.05 -3.50
CA THR A 874 -50.55 21.50 -4.87
C THR A 874 -49.28 21.92 -5.63
N LYS A 875 -48.77 23.15 -5.41
CA LYS A 875 -47.51 23.63 -5.99
C LYS A 875 -46.27 22.92 -5.43
N GLU A 876 -46.22 22.67 -4.11
CA GLU A 876 -45.10 21.97 -3.46
C GLU A 876 -45.05 20.49 -3.83
N ALA A 877 -46.21 19.84 -3.94
CA ALA A 877 -46.33 18.45 -4.34
C ALA A 877 -45.84 18.24 -5.79
N ILE A 878 -46.20 19.13 -6.72
CA ILE A 878 -45.70 19.12 -8.11
C ILE A 878 -44.16 19.29 -8.13
N SER A 879 -43.63 20.29 -7.40
CA SER A 879 -42.18 20.52 -7.32
C SER A 879 -41.40 19.31 -6.77
N THR A 880 -41.97 18.64 -5.77
CA THR A 880 -41.37 17.45 -5.14
C THR A 880 -41.43 16.23 -6.07
N ARG A 881 -42.52 16.06 -6.80
CA ARG A 881 -42.71 15.02 -7.82
C ARG A 881 -41.77 15.21 -9.01
N ASP A 882 -41.55 16.43 -9.47
CA ASP A 882 -40.68 16.68 -10.62
C ASP A 882 -39.21 16.32 -10.34
N LYS A 883 -38.78 16.34 -9.06
CA LYS A 883 -37.46 15.84 -8.63
C LYS A 883 -37.29 14.31 -8.73
N LEU A 884 -38.38 13.54 -8.90
CA LEU A 884 -38.39 12.07 -9.00
C LEU A 884 -38.35 11.54 -10.45
N THR A 885 -38.35 12.42 -11.46
CA THR A 885 -38.57 12.11 -12.89
C THR A 885 -37.57 11.13 -13.56
N ARG A 886 -36.57 10.63 -12.83
CA ARG A 886 -35.54 9.69 -13.34
C ARG A 886 -35.53 8.30 -12.68
N LEU A 887 -36.39 8.01 -11.72
CA LEU A 887 -36.40 6.72 -11.00
C LEU A 887 -37.55 5.82 -11.45
N ARG A 888 -37.27 4.53 -11.67
CA ARG A 888 -38.30 3.49 -11.89
C ARG A 888 -39.12 3.35 -10.59
N TYR A 889 -40.43 3.59 -10.65
CA TYR A 889 -41.34 3.34 -9.51
C TYR A 889 -41.24 1.85 -9.13
N ARG A 890 -40.71 1.55 -7.94
CA ARG A 890 -40.87 0.24 -7.30
C ARG A 890 -41.98 0.37 -6.27
N HIS A 891 -42.89 -0.60 -6.22
CA HIS A 891 -44.01 -0.64 -5.28
C HIS A 891 -43.49 -0.89 -3.86
N TYR A 892 -43.27 0.19 -3.10
CA TYR A 892 -43.01 0.16 -1.67
C TYR A 892 -44.01 1.07 -0.98
N ASP A 893 -44.50 0.65 0.19
CA ASP A 893 -45.54 1.36 0.93
C ASP A 893 -44.97 2.61 1.65
N PRO A 894 -45.39 3.83 1.27
CA PRO A 894 -44.95 5.07 1.92
C PRO A 894 -45.44 5.21 3.37
N HIS A 895 -46.49 4.49 3.78
CA HIS A 895 -47.05 4.57 5.14
C HIS A 895 -46.13 3.93 6.19
N LEU A 896 -45.38 2.87 5.83
CA LEU A 896 -44.37 2.26 6.71
C LEU A 896 -43.22 3.22 7.04
N LEU A 897 -42.85 4.09 6.09
CA LEU A 897 -41.86 5.15 6.33
C LEU A 897 -42.42 6.21 7.28
N LEU A 898 -43.66 6.64 7.10
CA LEU A 898 -44.30 7.63 7.97
C LEU A 898 -44.42 7.12 9.40
N HIS A 899 -44.84 5.86 9.58
CA HIS A 899 -44.93 5.23 10.90
C HIS A 899 -43.58 5.23 11.62
N LEU A 900 -42.48 4.86 10.93
CA LEU A 900 -41.15 4.89 11.51
C LEU A 900 -40.72 6.32 11.89
N LEU A 901 -40.99 7.32 11.05
CA LEU A 901 -40.61 8.71 11.32
C LEU A 901 -41.42 9.31 12.48
N ASP A 902 -42.69 8.92 12.61
CA ASP A 902 -43.55 9.29 13.74
C ASP A 902 -43.11 8.60 15.04
N GLU A 903 -42.76 7.30 15.02
CA GLU A 903 -42.16 6.57 16.16
C GLU A 903 -40.85 7.22 16.64
N MET A 904 -40.11 7.87 15.75
CA MET A 904 -38.89 8.60 16.06
C MET A 904 -39.14 10.00 16.64
N GLY A 905 -40.40 10.43 16.76
CA GLY A 905 -40.80 11.73 17.32
C GLY A 905 -40.63 12.91 16.36
N MET A 906 -40.61 12.69 15.05
CA MET A 906 -40.62 13.78 14.06
C MET A 906 -42.02 14.38 13.94
N ASN A 907 -42.11 15.71 13.78
CA ASN A 907 -43.40 16.34 13.49
C ASN A 907 -43.71 16.34 11.99
N LYS A 908 -44.98 16.50 11.64
CA LYS A 908 -45.44 16.51 10.22
C LYS A 908 -44.71 17.55 9.36
N SER A 909 -44.34 18.72 9.90
CA SER A 909 -43.61 19.76 9.13
C SER A 909 -42.15 19.38 8.84
N GLN A 910 -41.48 18.67 9.75
CA GLN A 910 -40.14 18.11 9.53
C GLN A 910 -40.18 16.98 8.51
N ILE A 911 -41.18 16.09 8.59
CA ILE A 911 -41.38 15.02 7.60
C ILE A 911 -41.65 15.61 6.22
N LYS A 912 -42.53 16.61 6.12
CA LYS A 912 -42.78 17.38 4.89
C LYS A 912 -41.49 17.97 4.30
N THR A 913 -40.63 18.55 5.14
CA THR A 913 -39.33 19.12 4.71
C THR A 913 -38.35 18.05 4.22
N LEU A 914 -38.29 16.90 4.90
CA LEU A 914 -37.44 15.77 4.53
C LEU A 914 -37.87 15.17 3.18
N VAL A 915 -39.17 14.93 3.00
CA VAL A 915 -39.73 14.38 1.76
C VAL A 915 -39.58 15.37 0.60
N SER A 916 -39.76 16.68 0.84
CA SER A 916 -39.56 17.73 -0.17
C SER A 916 -38.11 17.81 -0.67
N SER A 917 -37.14 17.59 0.21
CA SER A 917 -35.70 17.66 -0.09
C SER A 917 -35.15 16.35 -0.68
N SER A 918 -35.71 15.21 -0.26
CA SER A 918 -35.26 13.87 -0.64
C SER A 918 -36.43 12.93 -0.93
N PRO A 919 -37.18 13.16 -2.02
CA PRO A 919 -38.42 12.43 -2.32
C PRO A 919 -38.20 10.95 -2.66
N GLN A 920 -36.97 10.55 -3.01
CA GLN A 920 -36.59 9.15 -3.22
C GLN A 920 -36.68 8.27 -1.96
N LEU A 921 -36.78 8.87 -0.76
CA LEU A 921 -36.94 8.12 0.49
C LEU A 921 -38.29 7.38 0.58
N LEU A 922 -39.33 7.90 -0.08
CA LEU A 922 -40.65 7.26 -0.15
C LEU A 922 -40.62 5.87 -0.82
N PHE A 923 -39.53 5.56 -1.52
CA PHE A 923 -39.35 4.30 -2.26
C PHE A 923 -38.16 3.48 -1.73
N CYS A 924 -37.71 3.73 -0.49
CA CYS A 924 -36.61 2.99 0.13
C CYS A 924 -37.11 1.81 0.99
N ARG A 925 -36.33 0.72 1.05
CA ARG A 925 -36.59 -0.38 1.98
C ARG A 925 -36.29 0.07 3.40
N VAL A 926 -37.35 0.27 4.20
CA VAL A 926 -37.24 0.83 5.54
C VAL A 926 -36.41 -0.07 6.46
N ASP A 927 -36.66 -1.38 6.45
CA ASP A 927 -36.00 -2.34 7.34
C ASP A 927 -34.54 -2.63 6.98
N GLU A 928 -34.23 -2.77 5.70
CA GLU A 928 -32.90 -3.16 5.24
C GLU A 928 -31.93 -1.97 5.06
N ASN A 929 -32.45 -0.76 4.85
CA ASN A 929 -31.61 0.40 4.47
C ASN A 929 -31.72 1.56 5.46
N LEU A 930 -32.93 1.96 5.83
CA LEU A 930 -33.13 3.14 6.66
C LEU A 930 -32.93 2.86 8.16
N LYS A 931 -33.50 1.76 8.68
CA LYS A 931 -33.33 1.35 10.09
C LYS A 931 -31.85 1.14 10.49
N PRO A 932 -31.00 0.46 9.70
CA PRO A 932 -29.59 0.29 10.04
C PRO A 932 -28.82 1.62 10.07
N LYS A 933 -29.08 2.53 9.13
CA LYS A 933 -28.49 3.89 9.10
C LYS A 933 -28.87 4.70 10.33
N ILE A 934 -30.13 4.62 10.74
CA ILE A 934 -30.64 5.31 11.92
C ILE A 934 -30.03 4.71 13.21
N LYS A 935 -29.93 3.38 13.30
CA LYS A 935 -29.34 2.68 14.44
C LYS A 935 -27.90 3.11 14.71
N ILE A 936 -27.08 3.30 13.66
CA ILE A 936 -25.71 3.79 13.82
C ILE A 936 -25.68 5.23 14.37
N LEU A 937 -26.59 6.10 13.93
CA LEU A 937 -26.68 7.47 14.46
C LEU A 937 -27.14 7.49 15.93
N GLN A 938 -28.04 6.59 16.31
CA GLN A 938 -28.45 6.40 17.69
C GLN A 938 -27.31 5.87 18.57
N GLN A 939 -26.49 4.94 18.04
CA GLN A 939 -25.27 4.46 18.70
C GLN A 939 -24.19 5.55 18.85
N LEU A 940 -24.24 6.60 18.02
CA LEU A 940 -23.41 7.80 18.15
C LEU A 940 -23.98 8.83 19.14
N GLY A 941 -25.10 8.54 19.82
CA GLY A 941 -25.69 9.41 20.83
C GLY A 941 -26.69 10.43 20.29
N LEU A 942 -27.10 10.35 19.01
CA LEU A 942 -28.13 11.22 18.45
C LEU A 942 -29.52 10.66 18.73
N SER A 943 -30.38 11.42 19.41
CA SER A 943 -31.75 10.99 19.75
C SER A 943 -32.78 12.10 19.55
N GLY A 944 -34.04 11.70 19.35
CA GLY A 944 -35.21 12.58 19.26
C GLY A 944 -35.07 13.72 18.24
N SER A 945 -35.26 14.97 18.70
CA SER A 945 -35.25 16.17 17.86
C SER A 945 -33.91 16.47 17.18
N GLN A 946 -32.79 16.01 17.74
CA GLN A 946 -31.47 16.16 17.14
C GLN A 946 -31.32 15.28 15.90
N LEU A 947 -31.83 14.06 15.98
CA LEU A 947 -31.85 13.11 14.87
C LEU A 947 -32.77 13.61 13.74
N ALA A 948 -33.95 14.13 14.08
CA ALA A 948 -34.86 14.78 13.13
C ALA A 948 -34.21 15.97 12.40
N THR A 949 -33.48 16.81 13.15
CA THR A 949 -32.74 17.96 12.60
C THR A 949 -31.58 17.53 11.71
N PHE A 950 -30.91 16.43 12.04
CA PHE A 950 -29.83 15.86 11.25
C PHE A 950 -30.34 15.29 9.91
N LEU A 951 -31.43 14.53 9.94
CA LEU A 951 -32.04 13.90 8.76
C LEU A 951 -32.55 14.96 7.76
N THR A 952 -33.16 16.04 8.26
CA THR A 952 -33.72 17.11 7.40
C THR A 952 -32.66 17.98 6.71
N LYS A 953 -31.46 18.09 7.29
CA LYS A 953 -30.38 18.96 6.78
C LYS A 953 -29.38 18.26 5.84
N SER A 954 -29.48 16.94 5.66
CA SER A 954 -28.43 16.16 4.98
C SER A 954 -28.95 15.25 3.88
N SER A 955 -28.14 15.07 2.85
CA SER A 955 -28.35 14.11 1.77
C SER A 955 -27.67 12.75 2.02
N PHE A 956 -27.10 12.51 3.20
CA PHE A 956 -26.30 11.31 3.50
C PHE A 956 -27.09 9.99 3.37
N LEU A 957 -28.42 10.05 3.54
CA LEU A 957 -29.30 8.89 3.35
C LEU A 957 -29.20 8.28 1.94
N ARG A 958 -28.75 9.06 0.95
CA ARG A 958 -28.48 8.61 -0.43
C ARG A 958 -27.18 7.80 -0.57
N ARG A 959 -26.31 7.78 0.44
CA ARG A 959 -25.04 7.06 0.43
C ARG A 959 -25.19 5.66 1.04
N GLY A 960 -24.32 4.73 0.64
CA GLY A 960 -24.31 3.38 1.18
C GLY A 960 -23.77 3.35 2.62
N LEU A 961 -24.35 2.49 3.46
CA LEU A 961 -23.99 2.36 4.88
C LEU A 961 -22.53 1.93 5.05
N HIS A 962 -22.19 0.75 4.53
CA HIS A 962 -20.85 0.15 4.65
C HIS A 962 -19.81 0.79 3.72
N THR A 963 -20.24 1.44 2.63
CA THR A 963 -19.31 2.01 1.64
C THR A 963 -18.82 3.41 1.98
N VAL A 964 -19.61 4.20 2.71
CA VAL A 964 -19.33 5.63 2.94
C VAL A 964 -19.61 6.04 4.38
N ILE A 965 -20.77 5.68 4.94
CA ILE A 965 -21.19 6.17 6.25
C ILE A 965 -20.31 5.58 7.37
N GLU A 966 -20.13 4.26 7.41
CA GLU A 966 -19.28 3.59 8.41
C GLU A 966 -17.80 3.98 8.31
N PRO A 967 -17.15 3.93 7.13
CA PRO A 967 -15.75 4.36 6.98
C PRO A 967 -15.52 5.81 7.42
N ASN A 968 -16.46 6.72 7.16
CA ASN A 968 -16.36 8.10 7.62
C ASN A 968 -16.46 8.22 9.15
N ILE A 969 -17.32 7.42 9.79
CA ILE A 969 -17.49 7.43 11.24
C ILE A 969 -16.23 6.89 11.92
N VAL A 970 -15.67 5.79 11.41
CA VAL A 970 -14.40 5.22 11.89
C VAL A 970 -13.29 6.26 11.73
N TYR A 971 -13.13 6.81 10.54
CA TYR A 971 -12.11 7.81 10.27
C TYR A 971 -12.25 9.07 11.15
N LEU A 972 -13.46 9.57 11.37
CA LEU A 972 -13.69 10.71 12.27
C LEU A 972 -13.43 10.38 13.75
N ARG A 973 -13.64 9.12 14.18
CA ARG A 973 -13.28 8.67 15.53
C ARG A 973 -11.77 8.61 15.70
N ASP A 974 -11.04 8.12 14.69
CA ASP A 974 -9.58 8.05 14.73
C ASP A 974 -8.92 9.43 14.66
N LEU A 975 -9.58 10.37 13.97
CA LEU A 975 -9.07 11.73 13.77
C LEU A 975 -9.35 12.68 14.95
N LEU A 976 -10.40 12.42 15.74
CA LEU A 976 -10.83 13.30 16.83
C LEU A 976 -10.55 12.64 18.20
N PRO A 977 -9.60 13.16 19.00
CA PRO A 977 -9.20 12.56 20.29
C PRO A 977 -10.28 12.55 21.38
N ILE A 978 -11.44 13.20 21.17
CA ILE A 978 -12.49 13.40 22.19
C ILE A 978 -13.83 12.93 21.64
N HIS A 979 -14.30 11.76 22.12
CA HIS A 979 -15.53 11.12 21.66
C HIS A 979 -16.80 11.96 21.89
N ASP A 980 -16.82 12.83 22.91
CA ASP A 980 -18.00 13.65 23.28
C ASP A 980 -18.31 14.78 22.29
N HIS A 981 -17.36 15.15 21.42
CA HIS A 981 -17.53 16.27 20.48
C HIS A 981 -17.95 15.82 19.07
N LEU A 982 -17.85 14.53 18.75
CA LEU A 982 -18.24 13.99 17.45
C LEU A 982 -19.74 14.19 17.16
N PRO A 983 -20.69 13.94 18.09
CA PRO A 983 -22.12 14.15 17.84
C PRO A 983 -22.44 15.64 17.63
N ILE A 984 -21.78 16.53 18.37
CA ILE A 984 -21.94 17.98 18.26
C ILE A 984 -21.46 18.48 16.89
N SER A 985 -20.30 18.01 16.43
CA SER A 985 -19.76 18.34 15.10
C SER A 985 -20.63 17.79 13.97
N LEU A 986 -21.19 16.59 14.13
CA LEU A 986 -22.11 16.00 13.16
C LEU A 986 -23.47 16.75 13.11
N ILE A 987 -24.04 17.12 14.25
CA ILE A 987 -25.28 17.93 14.32
C ILE A 987 -25.07 19.30 13.66
N LYS A 988 -23.93 19.93 13.94
CA LYS A 988 -23.58 21.21 13.34
C LYS A 988 -23.47 21.08 11.83
N GLU A 989 -22.85 19.99 11.36
CA GLU A 989 -22.35 19.85 9.99
C GLU A 989 -22.71 18.46 9.36
N PRO A 990 -24.01 18.19 9.11
CA PRO A 990 -24.50 16.84 8.76
C PRO A 990 -24.03 16.24 7.43
N TRP A 991 -23.41 17.04 6.56
CA TRP A 991 -22.90 16.58 5.26
C TRP A 991 -21.58 15.81 5.36
N LEU A 992 -20.92 15.80 6.52
CA LEU A 992 -19.67 15.07 6.71
C LEU A 992 -19.82 13.58 6.38
N LEU A 993 -21.00 12.99 6.63
CA LEU A 993 -21.31 11.60 6.30
C LEU A 993 -21.72 11.38 4.83
N SER A 994 -21.85 12.45 4.04
CA SER A 994 -22.25 12.39 2.62
C SER A 994 -21.06 12.35 1.65
N CYS A 995 -19.86 12.69 2.13
CA CYS A 995 -18.61 12.75 1.36
C CYS A 995 -17.73 11.52 1.65
N ASN A 996 -16.68 11.25 0.88
CA ASN A 996 -15.71 10.20 1.23
C ASN A 996 -14.53 10.85 1.98
N LEU A 997 -14.61 10.90 3.31
CA LEU A 997 -13.61 11.58 4.16
C LEU A 997 -12.24 10.88 4.13
N PRO A 998 -12.15 9.53 4.22
CA PRO A 998 -10.88 8.82 4.12
C PRO A 998 -10.11 9.10 2.82
N LYS A 999 -10.81 9.45 1.74
CA LYS A 999 -10.16 9.82 0.47
C LYS A 999 -9.77 11.29 0.37
N VAL A 1000 -10.63 12.19 0.87
CA VAL A 1000 -10.50 13.64 0.60
C VAL A 1000 -9.66 14.36 1.65
N MET A 1001 -9.75 13.98 2.93
CA MET A 1001 -9.10 14.71 4.01
C MET A 1001 -7.59 14.45 4.12
N PRO A 1002 -7.06 13.21 3.98
CA PRO A 1002 -5.63 12.96 4.10
C PRO A 1002 -4.72 13.81 3.20
N PRO A 1003 -4.96 13.94 1.87
CA PRO A 1003 -4.09 14.74 1.02
C PRO A 1003 -4.11 16.23 1.40
N ASN A 1004 -5.26 16.74 1.87
CA ASN A 1004 -5.40 18.12 2.32
C ASN A 1004 -4.72 18.37 3.66
N ILE A 1005 -4.75 17.39 4.57
CA ILE A 1005 -4.02 17.44 5.85
C ILE A 1005 -2.51 17.43 5.56
N SER A 1006 -2.03 16.51 4.73
CA SER A 1006 -0.61 16.45 4.32
C SER A 1006 -0.15 17.73 3.65
N LEU A 1007 -0.97 18.31 2.76
CA LEU A 1007 -0.67 19.60 2.11
C LEU A 1007 -0.47 20.72 3.14
N LEU A 1008 -1.39 20.86 4.11
CA LEU A 1008 -1.26 21.88 5.16
C LEU A 1008 -0.07 21.61 6.11
N GLN A 1009 0.24 20.34 6.38
CA GLN A 1009 1.44 19.99 7.14
C GLN A 1009 2.73 20.35 6.40
N ASN A 1010 2.78 20.18 5.07
CA ASN A 1010 3.91 20.61 4.24
C ASN A 1010 4.10 22.13 4.26
N PHE A 1011 3.02 22.91 4.42
CA PHE A 1011 3.08 24.35 4.65
C PHE A 1011 3.44 24.74 6.11
N GLY A 1012 3.72 23.77 6.98
CA GLY A 1012 4.21 23.99 8.34
C GLY A 1012 3.14 24.06 9.44
N PHE A 1013 1.87 23.73 9.14
CA PHE A 1013 0.81 23.72 10.15
C PHE A 1013 0.86 22.44 11.00
N SER A 1014 0.78 22.59 12.33
CA SER A 1014 0.68 21.44 13.23
C SER A 1014 -0.66 20.72 13.07
N LYS A 1015 -0.70 19.41 13.32
CA LYS A 1015 -1.96 18.64 13.34
C LYS A 1015 -2.98 19.27 14.31
N ALA A 1016 -2.53 19.77 15.46
CA ALA A 1016 -3.40 20.42 16.45
C ALA A 1016 -4.07 21.69 15.91
N ASP A 1017 -3.35 22.51 15.14
CA ASP A 1017 -3.91 23.75 14.56
C ASP A 1017 -4.87 23.46 13.40
N ILE A 1018 -4.56 22.45 12.59
CA ILE A 1018 -5.45 21.93 11.55
C ILE A 1018 -6.74 21.40 12.20
N PHE A 1019 -6.66 20.66 13.31
CA PHE A 1019 -7.83 20.16 14.01
C PHE A 1019 -8.65 21.29 14.64
N LYS A 1020 -8.03 22.27 15.30
CA LYS A 1020 -8.73 23.47 15.80
C LYS A 1020 -9.47 24.20 14.67
N ALA A 1021 -8.85 24.31 13.50
CA ALA A 1021 -9.49 24.90 12.32
C ALA A 1021 -10.64 24.03 11.79
N PHE A 1022 -10.48 22.71 11.76
CA PHE A 1022 -11.50 21.76 11.35
C PHE A 1022 -12.74 21.82 12.25
N TYR A 1023 -12.59 21.86 13.58
CA TYR A 1023 -13.74 21.99 14.51
C TYR A 1023 -14.56 23.27 14.27
N ARG A 1024 -13.89 24.37 13.90
CA ARG A 1024 -14.57 25.63 13.59
C ARG A 1024 -15.22 25.59 12.21
N HIS A 1025 -14.50 25.05 11.23
CA HIS A 1025 -14.87 25.06 9.81
C HIS A 1025 -14.53 23.73 9.11
N PRO A 1026 -15.38 22.70 9.24
CA PRO A 1026 -15.10 21.37 8.68
C PRO A 1026 -14.94 21.35 7.16
N ARG A 1027 -15.52 22.34 6.45
CA ARG A 1027 -15.40 22.47 4.99
C ARG A 1027 -13.98 22.78 4.51
N LEU A 1028 -13.08 23.25 5.37
CA LEU A 1028 -11.70 23.58 4.99
C LEU A 1028 -11.02 22.39 4.28
N LEU A 1029 -11.12 21.20 4.87
CA LEU A 1029 -10.44 19.99 4.41
C LEU A 1029 -11.22 19.19 3.34
N LEU A 1030 -12.35 19.72 2.86
CA LEU A 1030 -13.21 19.05 1.87
C LEU A 1030 -13.08 19.63 0.47
N ASN A 1031 -12.24 20.65 0.28
CA ASN A 1031 -11.95 21.24 -1.02
C ASN A 1031 -10.87 20.42 -1.73
N SER A 1032 -10.71 20.60 -3.04
CA SER A 1032 -9.59 20.02 -3.77
C SER A 1032 -8.25 20.64 -3.35
N PRO A 1033 -7.15 19.87 -3.32
CA PRO A 1033 -5.83 20.34 -2.91
C PRO A 1033 -5.38 21.61 -3.65
N GLU A 1034 -5.61 21.67 -4.96
CA GLU A 1034 -5.26 22.81 -5.83
C GLU A 1034 -5.88 24.14 -5.37
N TRP A 1035 -7.13 24.09 -4.86
CA TRP A 1035 -7.83 25.28 -4.40
C TRP A 1035 -7.33 25.74 -3.03
N ILE A 1036 -6.93 24.80 -2.17
CA ILE A 1036 -6.31 25.09 -0.88
C ILE A 1036 -4.93 25.73 -1.12
N GLU A 1037 -4.13 25.15 -2.01
CA GLU A 1037 -2.82 25.69 -2.39
C GLU A 1037 -2.93 27.09 -3.00
N LYS A 1038 -3.87 27.29 -3.93
CA LYS A 1038 -4.16 28.62 -4.50
C LYS A 1038 -4.53 29.62 -3.41
N ALA A 1039 -5.39 29.25 -2.45
CA ALA A 1039 -5.77 30.13 -1.36
C ALA A 1039 -4.60 30.45 -0.41
N VAL A 1040 -3.74 29.47 -0.11
CA VAL A 1040 -2.53 29.65 0.72
C VAL A 1040 -1.55 30.61 0.03
N HIS A 1041 -1.22 30.36 -1.24
CA HIS A 1041 -0.34 31.24 -2.01
C HIS A 1041 -0.92 32.64 -2.14
N ARG A 1042 -2.24 32.77 -2.32
CA ARG A 1042 -2.89 34.07 -2.43
C ARG A 1042 -2.81 34.88 -1.13
N LEU A 1043 -2.98 34.24 0.02
CA LEU A 1043 -2.79 34.91 1.32
C LEU A 1043 -1.34 35.32 1.58
N GLN A 1044 -0.39 34.49 1.15
CA GLN A 1044 1.03 34.75 1.34
C GLN A 1044 1.55 35.84 0.41
N LYS A 1045 1.20 35.79 -0.88
CA LYS A 1045 1.71 36.69 -1.93
C LYS A 1045 0.91 37.99 -2.03
N ASP A 1046 -0.41 37.91 -2.11
CA ASP A 1046 -1.24 39.10 -2.37
C ASP A 1046 -1.52 39.87 -1.06
N PHE A 1047 -1.80 39.15 0.03
CA PHE A 1047 -2.16 39.76 1.33
C PHE A 1047 -0.99 39.78 2.34
N HIS A 1048 0.19 39.30 1.96
CA HIS A 1048 1.41 39.32 2.78
C HIS A 1048 1.24 38.73 4.19
N MET A 1049 0.37 37.72 4.35
CA MET A 1049 0.06 37.14 5.65
C MET A 1049 1.10 36.08 6.05
N PRO A 1050 1.72 36.17 7.25
CA PRO A 1050 2.65 35.14 7.72
C PRO A 1050 1.95 33.82 8.03
N LEU A 1051 2.57 32.69 7.65
CA LEU A 1051 2.09 31.33 7.96
C LEU A 1051 1.97 31.07 9.47
N SER A 1052 2.77 31.75 10.29
CA SER A 1052 2.72 31.69 11.77
C SER A 1052 1.51 32.42 12.38
N SER A 1053 0.73 33.16 11.58
CA SER A 1053 -0.44 33.88 12.09
C SER A 1053 -1.57 32.92 12.45
N GLY A 1054 -2.12 33.05 13.67
CA GLY A 1054 -3.33 32.31 14.07
C GLY A 1054 -4.57 32.62 13.21
N MET A 1055 -4.54 33.70 12.42
CA MET A 1055 -5.60 34.07 11.46
C MET A 1055 -5.41 33.43 10.08
N PHE A 1056 -4.29 32.75 9.81
CA PHE A 1056 -3.98 32.25 8.47
C PHE A 1056 -4.98 31.21 7.97
N LEU A 1057 -5.25 30.16 8.76
CA LEU A 1057 -6.24 29.13 8.40
C LEU A 1057 -7.68 29.69 8.32
N HIS A 1058 -7.97 30.77 9.06
CA HIS A 1058 -9.25 31.48 8.97
C HIS A 1058 -9.34 32.25 7.64
N GLY A 1059 -8.23 32.83 7.17
CA GLY A 1059 -8.12 33.43 5.86
C GLY A 1059 -8.30 32.41 4.74
N VAL A 1060 -7.65 31.24 4.84
CA VAL A 1060 -7.77 30.16 3.86
C VAL A 1060 -9.24 29.75 3.73
N HIS A 1061 -9.93 29.55 4.85
CA HIS A 1061 -11.36 29.26 4.85
C HIS A 1061 -12.20 30.33 4.13
N VAL A 1062 -11.95 31.61 4.39
CA VAL A 1062 -12.71 32.70 3.75
C VAL A 1062 -12.46 32.73 2.25
N LEU A 1063 -11.22 32.58 1.79
CA LEU A 1063 -10.91 32.56 0.36
C LEU A 1063 -11.53 31.37 -0.36
N LEU A 1064 -11.52 30.18 0.26
CA LEU A 1064 -12.19 29.00 -0.30
C LEU A 1064 -13.72 29.16 -0.44
N SER A 1065 -14.31 30.09 0.32
CA SER A 1065 -15.75 30.39 0.24
C SER A 1065 -16.10 31.43 -0.83
N LEU A 1066 -15.10 32.03 -1.49
CA LEU A 1066 -15.26 33.09 -2.46
C LEU A 1066 -14.69 32.66 -3.82
N ASP A 1067 -15.40 32.99 -4.89
CA ASP A 1067 -14.80 32.96 -6.22
C ASP A 1067 -13.98 34.23 -6.47
N ASP A 1068 -13.02 34.16 -7.40
CA ASP A 1068 -12.10 35.27 -7.68
C ASP A 1068 -12.88 36.56 -8.07
N SER A 1069 -13.99 36.41 -8.79
CA SER A 1069 -14.83 37.53 -9.23
C SER A 1069 -15.52 38.25 -8.06
N LYS A 1070 -16.09 37.51 -7.10
CA LYS A 1070 -16.68 38.04 -5.87
C LYS A 1070 -15.63 38.70 -4.99
N LEU A 1071 -14.44 38.11 -4.91
CA LEU A 1071 -13.34 38.69 -4.14
C LEU A 1071 -12.95 40.05 -4.72
N GLU A 1072 -12.66 40.14 -6.03
CA GLU A 1072 -12.27 41.40 -6.66
C GLU A 1072 -13.34 42.49 -6.54
N ARG A 1073 -14.62 42.15 -6.69
CA ARG A 1073 -15.72 43.11 -6.46
C ARG A 1073 -15.69 43.66 -5.03
N LYS A 1074 -15.45 42.81 -4.02
CA LYS A 1074 -15.36 43.26 -2.63
C LYS A 1074 -14.14 44.12 -2.37
N LEU A 1075 -12.98 43.76 -2.91
CA LEU A 1075 -11.76 44.57 -2.78
C LEU A 1075 -11.93 45.94 -3.45
N HIS A 1076 -12.57 45.96 -4.64
CA HIS A 1076 -12.91 47.19 -5.34
C HIS A 1076 -13.84 48.09 -4.52
N ILE A 1077 -14.77 47.53 -3.74
CA ILE A 1077 -15.60 48.32 -2.82
C ILE A 1077 -14.71 49.05 -1.81
N TYR A 1078 -13.78 48.38 -1.15
CA TYR A 1078 -12.87 49.05 -0.21
C TYR A 1078 -12.05 50.16 -0.89
N ARG A 1079 -11.47 49.87 -2.07
CA ARG A 1079 -10.73 50.86 -2.87
C ARG A 1079 -11.58 52.07 -3.25
N SER A 1080 -12.85 51.86 -3.61
CA SER A 1080 -13.78 52.95 -3.95
C SER A 1080 -14.11 53.88 -2.80
N PHE A 1081 -13.87 53.45 -1.55
CA PHE A 1081 -13.97 54.27 -0.35
C PHE A 1081 -12.62 54.86 0.09
N GLY A 1082 -11.58 54.80 -0.76
CA GLY A 1082 -10.27 55.41 -0.47
C GLY A 1082 -9.31 54.53 0.34
N TRP A 1083 -9.57 53.23 0.46
CA TRP A 1083 -8.64 52.30 1.11
C TRP A 1083 -7.46 51.98 0.18
N SER A 1084 -6.24 52.07 0.71
CA SER A 1084 -5.05 51.60 0.00
C SER A 1084 -4.97 50.06 0.03
N ASP A 1085 -4.19 49.47 -0.88
CA ASP A 1085 -3.93 48.02 -0.83
C ASP A 1085 -3.22 47.61 0.47
N SER A 1086 -2.44 48.50 1.08
CA SER A 1086 -1.83 48.28 2.40
C SER A 1086 -2.87 48.19 3.53
N ASP A 1087 -3.87 49.09 3.52
CA ASP A 1087 -4.98 49.07 4.50
C ASP A 1087 -5.81 47.78 4.35
N ILE A 1088 -6.05 47.36 3.12
CA ILE A 1088 -6.76 46.11 2.82
C ILE A 1088 -5.96 44.90 3.33
N CYS A 1089 -4.66 44.85 3.08
CA CYS A 1089 -3.79 43.80 3.61
C CYS A 1089 -3.84 43.76 5.14
N LEU A 1090 -3.71 44.91 5.80
CA LEU A 1090 -3.76 45.03 7.26
C LEU A 1090 -5.10 44.53 7.83
N MET A 1091 -6.22 44.90 7.20
CA MET A 1091 -7.55 44.42 7.59
C MET A 1091 -7.66 42.89 7.46
N VAL A 1092 -7.21 42.32 6.34
CA VAL A 1092 -7.28 40.88 6.09
C VAL A 1092 -6.38 40.13 7.07
N GLN A 1093 -5.16 40.62 7.33
CA GLN A 1093 -4.24 40.05 8.32
C GLN A 1093 -4.82 40.02 9.75
N LYS A 1094 -5.60 41.04 10.13
CA LYS A 1094 -6.22 41.12 11.46
C LYS A 1094 -7.54 40.36 11.57
N LEU A 1095 -8.39 40.41 10.53
CA LEU A 1095 -9.70 39.74 10.53
C LEU A 1095 -10.15 39.40 9.09
N PRO A 1096 -9.77 38.22 8.57
CA PRO A 1096 -10.13 37.81 7.20
C PRO A 1096 -11.64 37.75 6.93
N TYR A 1097 -12.45 37.52 7.97
CA TYR A 1097 -13.91 37.41 7.89
C TYR A 1097 -14.66 38.67 7.46
N CYS A 1098 -13.98 39.81 7.35
CA CYS A 1098 -14.54 41.02 6.74
C CYS A 1098 -14.95 40.76 5.29
N LEU A 1099 -14.18 39.94 4.56
CA LEU A 1099 -14.45 39.56 3.17
C LEU A 1099 -15.63 38.58 3.02
N ALA A 1100 -16.01 37.88 4.10
CA ALA A 1100 -17.15 36.97 4.10
C ALA A 1100 -18.52 37.70 4.20
N SER A 1101 -18.52 39.01 4.46
CA SER A 1101 -19.76 39.82 4.52
C SER A 1101 -20.32 40.08 3.10
N SER A 1102 -21.63 40.31 2.98
CA SER A 1102 -22.24 40.67 1.69
C SER A 1102 -21.72 42.02 1.20
N GLU A 1103 -21.69 42.22 -0.12
CA GLU A 1103 -21.25 43.49 -0.73
C GLU A 1103 -22.10 44.68 -0.24
N THR A 1104 -23.41 44.47 -0.07
CA THR A 1104 -24.34 45.47 0.47
C THR A 1104 -23.98 45.87 1.90
N LYS A 1105 -23.70 44.89 2.78
CA LYS A 1105 -23.31 45.14 4.16
C LYS A 1105 -21.98 45.88 4.26
N ILE A 1106 -21.00 45.53 3.42
CA ILE A 1106 -19.71 46.23 3.38
C ILE A 1106 -19.92 47.70 3.01
N ARG A 1107 -20.70 47.99 1.95
CA ARG A 1107 -20.97 49.37 1.51
C ARG A 1107 -21.70 50.19 2.58
N THR A 1108 -22.74 49.65 3.21
CA THR A 1108 -23.49 50.39 4.25
C THR A 1108 -22.63 50.66 5.48
N THR A 1109 -21.81 49.69 5.89
CA THR A 1109 -20.91 49.83 7.04
C THR A 1109 -19.81 50.87 6.78
N LEU A 1110 -19.21 50.87 5.59
CA LEU A 1110 -18.20 51.87 5.21
C LEU A 1110 -18.80 53.28 5.10
N LYS A 1111 -19.99 53.43 4.51
CA LYS A 1111 -20.70 54.73 4.48
C LYS A 1111 -20.90 55.28 5.88
N PHE A 1112 -21.38 54.46 6.82
CA PHE A 1112 -21.58 54.90 8.19
C PHE A 1112 -20.28 55.33 8.88
N PHE A 1113 -19.24 54.49 8.84
CA PHE A 1113 -18.00 54.82 9.55
C PHE A 1113 -17.20 55.95 8.90
N MET A 1114 -17.12 56.00 7.57
CA MET A 1114 -16.25 56.94 6.87
C MET A 1114 -16.96 58.24 6.52
N ASN A 1115 -18.23 58.18 6.08
CA ASN A 1115 -18.94 59.38 5.65
C ASN A 1115 -19.67 60.06 6.82
N GLU A 1116 -20.30 59.29 7.73
CA GLU A 1116 -21.06 59.88 8.84
C GLU A 1116 -20.20 60.13 10.09
N LEU A 1117 -19.29 59.20 10.42
CA LEU A 1117 -18.43 59.30 11.62
C LEU A 1117 -17.00 59.77 11.33
N GLY A 1118 -16.62 59.93 10.05
CA GLY A 1118 -15.33 60.49 9.66
C GLY A 1118 -14.10 59.63 9.99
N TYR A 1119 -14.24 58.30 10.10
CA TYR A 1119 -13.10 57.42 10.37
C TYR A 1119 -12.24 57.18 9.13
N GLU A 1120 -10.92 57.30 9.32
CA GLU A 1120 -9.93 57.00 8.29
C GLU A 1120 -9.80 55.49 7.99
N PRO A 1121 -9.49 55.09 6.74
CA PRO A 1121 -9.28 53.69 6.34
C PRO A 1121 -8.31 52.92 7.25
N ASN A 1122 -7.15 53.50 7.54
CA ASN A 1122 -6.10 52.85 8.34
C ASN A 1122 -6.58 52.53 9.78
N TYR A 1123 -7.38 53.41 10.37
CA TYR A 1123 -7.95 53.19 11.70
C TYR A 1123 -8.95 52.02 11.70
N LEU A 1124 -9.78 51.91 10.65
CA LEU A 1124 -10.73 50.81 10.48
C LEU A 1124 -10.02 49.50 10.15
N ALA A 1125 -8.97 49.53 9.32
CA ALA A 1125 -8.14 48.38 8.99
C ALA A 1125 -7.46 47.79 10.24
N SER A 1126 -6.91 48.65 11.09
CA SER A 1126 -6.31 48.27 12.38
C SER A 1126 -7.33 47.71 13.38
N ARG A 1127 -8.63 48.05 13.22
CA ARG A 1127 -9.74 47.69 14.11
C ARG A 1127 -10.86 46.98 13.36
N ALA A 1128 -10.48 46.02 12.52
CA ALA A 1128 -11.34 45.33 11.56
C ALA A 1128 -12.61 44.68 12.17
N LEU A 1129 -12.66 44.44 13.49
CA LEU A 1129 -13.87 43.96 14.18
C LEU A 1129 -15.08 44.89 13.96
N LEU A 1130 -14.86 46.20 13.83
CA LEU A 1130 -15.91 47.18 13.52
C LEU A 1130 -16.68 46.84 12.25
N LEU A 1131 -15.98 46.26 11.26
CA LEU A 1131 -16.56 45.91 9.97
C LEU A 1131 -17.36 44.59 10.01
N LYS A 1132 -17.16 43.77 11.05
CA LYS A 1132 -17.81 42.46 11.17
C LYS A 1132 -19.12 42.53 11.95
N LEU A 1133 -19.17 43.34 13.00
CA LEU A 1133 -20.31 43.45 13.91
C LEU A 1133 -21.58 43.91 13.18
N SER A 1134 -22.74 43.73 13.81
CA SER A 1134 -24.02 44.17 13.24
C SER A 1134 -24.13 45.70 13.37
N LEU A 1135 -24.30 46.38 12.24
CA LEU A 1135 -24.46 47.84 12.20
C LEU A 1135 -25.71 48.26 12.96
N GLU A 1136 -26.85 47.69 12.59
CA GLU A 1136 -28.18 48.04 13.12
C GLU A 1136 -28.39 47.55 14.56
N LYS A 1137 -27.95 46.32 14.89
CA LYS A 1137 -28.23 45.72 16.21
C LYS A 1137 -27.20 46.03 17.28
N ARG A 1138 -25.99 46.50 16.93
CA ARG A 1138 -24.89 46.64 17.90
C ARG A 1138 -24.10 47.93 17.77
N ILE A 1139 -23.74 48.35 16.56
CA ILE A 1139 -22.85 49.51 16.39
C ILE A 1139 -23.65 50.81 16.58
N MET A 1140 -24.75 50.99 15.84
CA MET A 1140 -25.58 52.20 15.92
C MET A 1140 -26.21 52.41 17.30
N PRO A 1141 -26.88 51.42 17.94
CA PRO A 1141 -27.52 51.62 19.24
C PRO A 1141 -26.51 52.00 20.33
N ARG A 1142 -25.31 51.40 20.31
CA ARG A 1142 -24.25 51.71 21.26
C ARG A 1142 -23.58 53.05 20.97
N ASN A 1143 -23.46 53.45 19.70
CA ASN A 1143 -22.95 54.76 19.33
C ASN A 1143 -23.87 55.89 19.82
N GLU A 1144 -25.18 55.73 19.65
CA GLU A 1144 -26.16 56.71 20.11
C GLU A 1144 -26.17 56.82 21.65
N ILE A 1145 -26.09 55.71 22.38
CA ILE A 1145 -25.93 55.74 23.85
C ILE A 1145 -24.66 56.48 24.25
N LEU A 1146 -23.53 56.22 23.58
CA LEU A 1146 -22.28 56.93 23.90
C LEU A 1146 -22.35 58.42 23.59
N LYS A 1147 -23.00 58.82 22.48
CA LYS A 1147 -23.24 60.24 22.14
C LYS A 1147 -24.08 60.90 23.23
N PHE A 1148 -25.20 60.31 23.62
CA PHE A 1148 -26.07 60.84 24.66
C PHE A 1148 -25.34 60.98 26.00
N LEU A 1149 -24.59 59.95 26.41
CA LEU A 1149 -23.81 60.02 27.65
C LEU A 1149 -22.76 61.15 27.59
N LYS A 1150 -22.15 61.36 26.42
CA LYS A 1150 -21.14 62.40 26.16
C LYS A 1150 -21.70 63.81 26.20
N GLU A 1151 -22.84 64.05 25.58
CA GLU A 1151 -23.54 65.33 25.59
C GLU A 1151 -23.98 65.72 27.02
N ASN A 1152 -24.38 64.74 27.82
CA ASN A 1152 -24.82 64.94 29.20
C ASN A 1152 -23.69 64.82 30.25
N GLN A 1153 -22.43 64.63 29.83
CA GLN A 1153 -21.23 64.52 30.68
C GLN A 1153 -21.34 63.50 31.82
N LEU A 1154 -22.03 62.38 31.60
CA LEU A 1154 -22.41 61.43 32.66
C LEU A 1154 -21.31 60.43 33.06
N VAL A 1155 -20.18 60.38 32.34
CA VAL A 1155 -19.11 59.38 32.55
C VAL A 1155 -17.74 60.07 32.65
N LYS A 1156 -16.94 59.69 33.67
CA LYS A 1156 -15.62 60.30 33.93
C LYS A 1156 -14.51 59.87 32.95
N ARG A 1157 -14.59 58.67 32.36
CA ARG A 1157 -13.60 58.14 31.40
C ARG A 1157 -14.30 57.62 30.14
N TRP A 1158 -14.05 58.28 29.01
CA TRP A 1158 -14.71 58.00 27.74
C TRP A 1158 -14.10 56.76 27.05
N PRO A 1159 -14.86 55.68 26.83
CA PRO A 1159 -14.41 54.60 25.97
C PRO A 1159 -14.44 55.07 24.51
N SER A 1160 -13.49 54.59 23.70
CA SER A 1160 -13.64 54.69 22.24
C SER A 1160 -14.84 53.86 21.78
N LEU A 1161 -15.46 54.23 20.66
CA LEU A 1161 -16.55 53.45 20.07
C LEU A 1161 -16.16 51.98 19.90
N TYR A 1162 -14.91 51.72 19.47
CA TYR A 1162 -14.34 50.37 19.39
C TYR A 1162 -14.43 49.60 20.72
N SER A 1163 -14.04 50.22 21.83
CA SER A 1163 -14.07 49.58 23.15
C SER A 1163 -15.50 49.29 23.60
N ALA A 1164 -16.41 50.23 23.34
CA ALA A 1164 -17.82 50.11 23.69
C ALA A 1164 -18.54 49.00 22.92
N VAL A 1165 -18.31 48.87 21.60
CA VAL A 1165 -18.92 47.80 20.80
C VAL A 1165 -18.29 46.44 21.07
N SER A 1166 -17.05 46.39 21.57
CA SER A 1166 -16.35 45.15 21.91
C SER A 1166 -16.85 44.49 23.20
N TYR A 1167 -17.46 45.24 24.13
CA TYR A 1167 -18.05 44.65 25.33
C TYR A 1167 -19.15 43.64 25.02
N SER A 1168 -19.27 42.61 25.88
CA SER A 1168 -20.45 41.73 25.86
C SER A 1168 -21.73 42.56 26.08
N GLU A 1169 -22.88 42.02 25.68
CA GLU A 1169 -24.16 42.70 25.86
C GLU A 1169 -24.42 43.03 27.34
N LEU A 1170 -24.17 42.06 28.21
CA LEU A 1170 -24.31 42.20 29.66
C LEU A 1170 -23.37 43.26 30.24
N ASP A 1171 -22.09 43.27 29.82
CA ASP A 1171 -21.11 44.21 30.35
C ASP A 1171 -21.36 45.63 29.87
N PHE A 1172 -21.77 45.78 28.61
CA PHE A 1172 -22.14 47.08 28.06
C PHE A 1172 -23.36 47.64 28.80
N GLN A 1173 -24.38 46.80 29.02
CA GLN A 1173 -25.57 47.18 29.75
C GLN A 1173 -25.26 47.60 31.18
N LYS A 1174 -24.51 46.77 31.92
CA LYS A 1174 -24.12 47.06 33.31
C LYS A 1174 -23.32 48.36 33.45
N LYS A 1175 -22.47 48.69 32.48
CA LYS A 1175 -21.57 49.86 32.57
C LYS A 1175 -22.15 51.15 32.01
N TYR A 1176 -22.94 51.08 30.94
CA TYR A 1176 -23.35 52.27 30.18
C TYR A 1176 -24.85 52.42 30.01
N VAL A 1177 -25.64 51.39 30.34
CA VAL A 1177 -27.10 51.43 30.12
C VAL A 1177 -27.87 51.48 31.45
N LEU A 1178 -27.71 50.45 32.29
CA LEU A 1178 -28.41 50.31 33.56
C LEU A 1178 -28.13 51.45 34.55
N PRO A 1179 -26.88 51.94 34.73
CA PRO A 1179 -26.60 53.03 35.68
C PRO A 1179 -27.29 54.36 35.33
N PHE A 1180 -27.75 54.52 34.09
CA PHE A 1180 -28.37 55.76 33.59
C PHE A 1180 -29.80 55.54 33.11
N ARG A 1181 -30.42 54.38 33.40
CA ARG A 1181 -31.76 53.99 32.91
C ARG A 1181 -32.82 55.07 33.16
N GLU A 1182 -32.82 55.66 34.36
CA GLU A 1182 -33.78 56.70 34.74
C GLU A 1182 -33.56 58.03 34.01
N LYS A 1183 -32.33 58.27 33.50
CA LYS A 1183 -31.96 59.50 32.77
C LYS A 1183 -32.13 59.37 31.25
N MET A 1184 -32.40 58.17 30.73
CA MET A 1184 -32.59 57.93 29.30
C MET A 1184 -33.67 56.86 29.00
N PRO A 1185 -34.93 57.04 29.47
CA PRO A 1185 -35.96 56.01 29.35
C PRO A 1185 -36.33 55.65 27.90
N GLU A 1186 -36.50 56.64 27.01
CA GLU A 1186 -36.86 56.38 25.61
C GLU A 1186 -35.73 55.70 24.83
N MET A 1187 -34.47 56.12 25.06
CA MET A 1187 -33.30 55.50 24.44
C MET A 1187 -33.04 54.09 24.98
N TYR A 1188 -33.35 53.85 26.27
CA TYR A 1188 -33.30 52.52 26.86
C TYR A 1188 -34.28 51.56 26.16
N ASP A 1189 -35.53 51.97 25.94
CA ASP A 1189 -36.53 51.14 25.28
C ASP A 1189 -36.19 50.86 23.80
N LEU A 1190 -35.68 51.87 23.08
CA LEU A 1190 -35.16 51.71 21.71
C LEU A 1190 -33.96 50.74 21.66
N TYR A 1191 -33.05 50.85 22.63
CA TYR A 1191 -31.91 49.94 22.76
C TYR A 1191 -32.39 48.50 23.03
N MET A 1192 -33.29 48.29 23.99
CA MET A 1192 -33.82 46.98 24.35
C MET A 1192 -34.60 46.32 23.18
N LYS A 1193 -35.28 47.12 22.35
CA LYS A 1193 -35.95 46.63 21.14
C LYS A 1193 -34.96 46.26 20.01
N SER A 1194 -33.80 46.91 19.95
CA SER A 1194 -32.78 46.63 18.93
C SER A 1194 -31.99 45.32 19.16
N ILE A 1195 -31.95 44.85 20.42
CA ILE A 1195 -31.22 43.64 20.83
C ILE A 1195 -32.09 42.37 20.85
N SER A 1196 -33.42 42.50 20.79
CA SER A 1196 -34.33 41.38 20.49
C SER A 1196 -34.22 40.93 19.02
#